data_AF-A0A183BNT6-F1
#
_entry.id   AF-A0A183BNT6-F1
#
_cell.length_a   1.000
_cell.length_b   1.000
_cell.length_c   1.000
_cell.angle_alpha   90.00
_cell.angle_beta   90.00
_cell.angle_gamma   90.00
#
_symmetry.space_group_name_H-M   'P 1'
#
loop_
_entity.id
_entity.type
_entity.pdbx_description
1 polymer ?
#
loop_
_entity_poly.entity_id
_entity_poly.type
_entity_poly.pdbx_seq_one_letter_code
_entity_poly.pdbx_strand_id
1 'polypeptide(L)'
;MLQGAEWIEWMRSQGVQVESHLRLFTDEAVRHMTDDEFDKLRLKYIEPKPFADRAQYLWPGVDTTISEWLAHDWAKCGGHAWGDTSWDMAACQRHMLSLCANLRAETISTVRHQLENLKEYVTPPVDHVEKVNRPVNNEFVEAIKMCMSEIQRSMQVELQRIVEQKQLSFIGKDDIVFPNLDNQAQYQNRVGLLKKYLQHLEEPVTRVFLLRSINHLSHYFHAITISDLLPNCFALDYLHKKMSDYAKLSDNDQFNQVNAILLRRYEELSQQLHDIERSESAEKEQKKRAALLSTGSTNKYLFNMEKKEILNRLYRILFEQFANKSDSRALIFVATRACAQRLAKHLMELESELPMFYQMKNVGYMVSSNQSGSMGGQSSDEQRLMREGFSKGTIKVLVVTSVAEEGVNIAACNLIIKYNNVGSERQMIQRRGRARHKNSKTILLALDTGVELQEFSNMRKEAMMMRCIEDMQEQEEQTLRKKIEEKTKEMNVIRNEEKKKTESKREQLMGRRFNLKCTCGTLICCSDRVRSVMGTLFVCCDPEVWKRSKHTLTRSPTKEIFYTNCARWLCANCGEHWGQIVNYSNVFLPEIRVRAFVMERVDQQRGELDRSERIGKKWKDIEQSSFNIDAISMADIRSMYKSLLETNPEAHKEYEKQSRQADQLVAEKMAEKELLRGRERKERLFLEE
;
A
#
# COMPACT_ATOMS: atom_id res chain seq x y z
N MET A 1 -21.34 -0.50 -3.38
CA MET A 1 -21.15 -1.89 -2.92
C MET A 1 -22.01 -2.26 -1.69
N LEU A 2 -23.16 -1.61 -1.45
CA LEU A 2 -23.99 -1.87 -0.26
C LEU A 2 -25.48 -2.13 -0.54
N GLN A 3 -25.97 -1.82 -1.75
CA GLN A 3 -27.41 -1.93 -2.01
C GLN A 3 -27.93 -3.37 -2.04
N GLY A 4 -27.14 -4.36 -2.49
CA GLY A 4 -27.65 -5.74 -2.63
C GLY A 4 -27.97 -6.43 -1.29
N ALA A 5 -27.14 -6.23 -0.26
CA ALA A 5 -27.34 -6.87 1.05
C ALA A 5 -28.48 -6.20 1.85
N GLU A 6 -28.54 -4.87 1.83
CA GLU A 6 -29.61 -4.08 2.46
C GLU A 6 -30.97 -4.33 1.79
N TRP A 7 -30.99 -4.52 0.46
CA TRP A 7 -32.23 -4.79 -0.27
C TRP A 7 -32.79 -6.19 0.00
N ILE A 8 -31.93 -7.19 0.20
CA ILE A 8 -32.35 -8.56 0.57
C ILE A 8 -32.87 -8.62 2.00
N GLU A 9 -32.22 -7.91 2.95
CA GLU A 9 -32.73 -7.80 4.33
C GLU A 9 -34.04 -7.01 4.39
N TRP A 10 -34.16 -5.94 3.61
CA TRP A 10 -35.41 -5.18 3.47
C TRP A 10 -36.54 -6.04 2.89
N MET A 11 -36.31 -6.81 1.81
CA MET A 11 -37.35 -7.69 1.26
C MET A 11 -37.79 -8.79 2.24
N ARG A 12 -36.87 -9.34 3.05
CA ARG A 12 -37.23 -10.28 4.12
C ARG A 12 -38.03 -9.62 5.24
N SER A 13 -37.73 -8.36 5.57
CA SER A 13 -38.52 -7.58 6.54
C SER A 13 -39.95 -7.29 6.08
N GLN A 14 -40.19 -7.35 4.76
CA GLN A 14 -41.52 -7.24 4.14
C GLN A 14 -42.22 -8.60 3.96
N GLY A 15 -41.66 -9.69 4.50
CA GLY A 15 -42.25 -11.03 4.43
C GLY A 15 -42.12 -11.74 3.07
N VAL A 16 -41.29 -11.23 2.16
CA VAL A 16 -41.05 -11.84 0.85
C VAL A 16 -40.04 -13.00 1.01
N GLN A 17 -40.49 -14.23 0.75
CA GLN A 17 -39.60 -15.38 0.62
C GLN A 17 -38.78 -15.25 -0.67
N VAL A 18 -37.47 -15.01 -0.54
CA VAL A 18 -36.54 -14.94 -1.67
C VAL A 18 -36.14 -16.36 -2.08
N GLU A 19 -37.05 -17.07 -2.77
CA GLU A 19 -36.77 -18.36 -3.41
C GLU A 19 -36.49 -18.19 -4.90
N SER A 20 -35.27 -18.58 -5.32
CA SER A 20 -34.81 -18.81 -6.69
C SER A 20 -34.79 -17.59 -7.63
N HIS A 21 -33.81 -17.51 -8.54
CA HIS A 21 -33.61 -16.47 -9.57
C HIS A 21 -32.72 -15.26 -9.18
N LEU A 22 -31.73 -15.43 -8.29
CA LEU A 22 -30.62 -14.46 -8.21
C LEU A 22 -29.50 -14.84 -9.18
N ARG A 23 -29.28 -14.01 -10.20
CA ARG A 23 -28.03 -13.98 -10.97
C ARG A 23 -27.01 -13.13 -10.21
N LEU A 24 -25.91 -13.75 -9.77
CA LEU A 24 -24.80 -13.04 -9.14
C LEU A 24 -23.87 -12.51 -10.23
N PHE A 25 -23.79 -11.18 -10.33
CA PHE A 25 -22.78 -10.49 -11.12
C PHE A 25 -21.64 -10.09 -10.20
N THR A 26 -20.44 -10.59 -10.47
CA THR A 26 -19.23 -10.19 -9.76
C THR A 26 -18.58 -9.03 -10.51
N ASP A 27 -18.78 -7.81 -10.02
CA ASP A 27 -18.06 -6.62 -10.47
C ASP A 27 -16.68 -6.52 -9.76
N GLU A 28 -15.85 -5.51 -10.11
CA GLU A 28 -14.54 -5.18 -9.51
C GLU A 28 -14.52 -5.22 -7.97
N ALA A 29 -15.70 -5.08 -7.36
CA ALA A 29 -16.01 -5.19 -5.94
C ALA A 29 -15.49 -6.44 -5.20
N VAL A 30 -15.40 -7.60 -5.86
CA VAL A 30 -14.95 -8.85 -5.23
C VAL A 30 -13.44 -8.83 -4.91
N ARG A 31 -12.71 -7.87 -5.47
CA ARG A 31 -11.25 -7.65 -5.30
C ARG A 31 -10.79 -7.45 -3.85
N HIS A 32 -11.66 -6.98 -2.96
CA HIS A 32 -11.31 -6.72 -1.56
C HIS A 32 -11.64 -7.87 -0.61
N MET A 33 -12.25 -8.93 -1.13
CA MET A 33 -12.61 -10.08 -0.33
C MET A 33 -11.39 -10.98 -0.15
N THR A 34 -11.05 -11.26 1.10
CA THR A 34 -10.14 -12.34 1.46
C THR A 34 -10.67 -13.68 0.93
N ASP A 35 -9.79 -14.69 0.78
CA ASP A 35 -10.23 -16.04 0.35
C ASP A 35 -11.35 -16.58 1.23
N ASP A 36 -11.31 -16.25 2.53
CA ASP A 36 -12.35 -16.60 3.49
C ASP A 36 -13.67 -15.82 3.27
N GLU A 37 -13.62 -14.54 2.90
CA GLU A 37 -14.82 -13.76 2.57
C GLU A 37 -15.45 -14.20 1.23
N PHE A 38 -14.63 -14.50 0.23
CA PHE A 38 -15.10 -15.03 -1.04
C PHE A 38 -15.63 -16.46 -0.87
N ASP A 39 -14.96 -17.31 -0.11
CA ASP A 39 -15.43 -18.66 0.20
C ASP A 39 -16.71 -18.62 1.04
N LYS A 40 -16.86 -17.69 1.99
CA LYS A 40 -18.14 -17.46 2.70
C LYS A 40 -19.26 -17.03 1.75
N LEU A 41 -18.96 -16.17 0.77
CA LEU A 41 -19.93 -15.73 -0.23
C LEU A 41 -20.29 -16.87 -1.19
N ARG A 42 -19.32 -17.68 -1.58
CA ARG A 42 -19.49 -18.90 -2.38
C ARG A 42 -20.30 -19.96 -1.64
N LEU A 43 -19.96 -20.28 -0.39
CA LEU A 43 -20.69 -21.24 0.46
C LEU A 43 -22.13 -20.77 0.74
N LYS A 44 -22.34 -19.46 0.89
CA LYS A 44 -23.66 -18.87 1.22
C LYS A 44 -24.58 -18.70 0.01
N TYR A 45 -24.03 -18.49 -1.19
CA TYR A 45 -24.83 -18.12 -2.38
C TYR A 45 -24.52 -18.90 -3.66
N ILE A 46 -23.42 -19.66 -3.74
CA ILE A 46 -22.97 -20.40 -4.94
C ILE A 46 -23.05 -21.91 -4.72
N GLU A 47 -22.93 -22.42 -3.48
CA GLU A 47 -23.24 -23.82 -3.19
C GLU A 47 -24.77 -24.06 -3.15
N PRO A 48 -25.30 -25.03 -3.90
CA PRO A 48 -26.69 -25.40 -3.79
C PRO A 48 -26.88 -26.26 -2.53
N LYS A 49 -27.94 -25.98 -1.76
CA LYS A 49 -28.64 -27.07 -1.07
C LYS A 49 -29.11 -28.06 -2.15
N PRO A 50 -29.03 -29.37 -1.92
CA PRO A 50 -29.26 -30.37 -2.95
C PRO A 50 -30.74 -30.37 -3.36
N PHE A 51 -31.07 -29.76 -4.50
CA PHE A 51 -32.28 -30.05 -5.28
C PHE A 51 -31.98 -29.81 -6.76
N ALA A 52 -32.47 -30.75 -7.57
CA ALA A 52 -32.14 -30.99 -8.96
C ALA A 52 -32.56 -29.89 -9.94
N ASP A 53 -31.92 -29.93 -11.11
CA ASP A 53 -32.37 -29.47 -12.42
C ASP A 53 -32.86 -28.02 -12.56
N ARG A 54 -32.04 -27.19 -13.24
CA ARG A 54 -32.40 -26.41 -14.45
C ARG A 54 -31.27 -25.47 -14.87
N ALA A 55 -31.03 -25.44 -16.18
CA ALA A 55 -29.93 -24.74 -16.83
C ALA A 55 -30.30 -23.34 -17.36
N GLN A 56 -29.26 -22.52 -17.55
CA GLN A 56 -28.97 -21.60 -18.68
C GLN A 56 -29.52 -20.15 -18.79
N TYR A 57 -28.59 -19.31 -19.28
CA TYR A 57 -28.64 -18.07 -20.09
C TYR A 57 -28.22 -16.72 -19.45
N LEU A 58 -27.27 -16.06 -20.13
CA LEU A 58 -26.69 -14.72 -19.94
C LEU A 58 -27.34 -13.72 -20.92
N TRP A 59 -27.45 -12.43 -20.57
CA TRP A 59 -27.70 -11.34 -21.54
C TRP A 59 -26.52 -10.34 -21.50
N PRO A 60 -26.11 -9.75 -22.64
CA PRO A 60 -24.87 -9.00 -22.78
C PRO A 60 -24.94 -7.61 -22.16
N GLY A 61 -23.78 -7.13 -21.70
CA GLY A 61 -23.54 -5.72 -21.46
C GLY A 61 -23.19 -5.41 -20.01
N VAL A 62 -21.96 -5.70 -19.59
CA VAL A 62 -21.09 -4.84 -18.77
C VAL A 62 -19.65 -5.36 -18.98
N ASP A 63 -18.73 -4.50 -19.42
CA ASP A 63 -17.30 -4.77 -19.55
C ASP A 63 -16.69 -5.16 -18.19
N THR A 64 -16.51 -6.45 -17.94
CA THR A 64 -15.48 -6.95 -17.02
C THR A 64 -14.70 -8.01 -17.77
N THR A 65 -13.49 -7.65 -18.19
CA THR A 65 -12.66 -8.57 -18.95
C THR A 65 -12.15 -9.68 -18.04
N ILE A 66 -12.35 -10.93 -18.45
CA ILE A 66 -11.77 -12.16 -17.89
C ILE A 66 -10.27 -11.99 -17.53
N SER A 67 -9.55 -11.12 -18.25
CA SER A 67 -8.17 -10.73 -17.96
C SER A 67 -7.91 -10.20 -16.55
N GLU A 68 -8.91 -9.65 -15.86
CA GLU A 68 -8.74 -8.96 -14.57
C GLU A 68 -8.87 -9.86 -13.34
N TRP A 69 -9.64 -10.95 -13.46
CA TRP A 69 -9.75 -12.02 -12.47
C TRP A 69 -8.55 -12.95 -12.54
N LEU A 70 -8.10 -13.27 -13.77
CA LEU A 70 -6.93 -14.12 -14.00
C LEU A 70 -5.70 -13.61 -13.26
N ALA A 71 -5.55 -12.30 -13.06
CA ALA A 71 -4.35 -11.72 -12.47
C ALA A 71 -4.39 -11.50 -10.93
N HIS A 72 -5.51 -11.75 -10.23
CA HIS A 72 -5.56 -11.71 -8.74
C HIS A 72 -5.05 -13.01 -8.11
N ASP A 73 -5.46 -14.16 -8.64
CA ASP A 73 -4.95 -15.47 -8.19
C ASP A 73 -3.54 -15.76 -8.77
N TRP A 74 -3.16 -15.15 -9.91
CA TRP A 74 -1.85 -15.34 -10.56
C TRP A 74 -0.68 -14.91 -9.67
N ALA A 75 -0.91 -13.92 -8.79
CA ALA A 75 0.08 -13.45 -7.82
C ALA A 75 0.24 -14.39 -6.61
N LYS A 76 -0.75 -15.24 -6.30
CA LYS A 76 -0.71 -16.17 -5.15
C LYS A 76 0.05 -17.46 -5.45
N CYS A 77 0.12 -17.87 -6.72
CA CYS A 77 0.97 -18.99 -7.14
C CYS A 77 2.48 -18.68 -7.04
N GLY A 78 2.88 -17.42 -6.78
CA GLY A 78 4.25 -17.03 -6.42
C GLY A 78 4.67 -17.39 -4.98
N GLY A 79 4.01 -18.38 -4.35
CA GLY A 79 4.38 -18.93 -3.05
C GLY A 79 5.63 -19.82 -3.06
N HIS A 80 6.23 -20.06 -4.23
CA HIS A 80 7.54 -20.69 -4.34
C HIS A 80 8.61 -19.61 -4.48
N ALA A 81 9.71 -19.82 -3.75
CA ALA A 81 10.81 -18.91 -3.57
C ALA A 81 11.21 -18.15 -4.85
N TRP A 82 11.56 -16.88 -4.68
CA TRP A 82 12.28 -16.06 -5.66
C TRP A 82 13.38 -16.88 -6.34
N GLY A 83 13.13 -17.38 -7.55
CA GLY A 83 14.08 -18.22 -8.27
C GLY A 83 13.48 -19.16 -9.32
N ASP A 84 12.22 -19.56 -9.21
CA ASP A 84 11.64 -20.44 -10.24
C ASP A 84 11.28 -19.65 -11.50
N THR A 85 12.13 -19.80 -12.51
CA THR A 85 12.12 -19.09 -13.78
C THR A 85 11.38 -19.87 -14.87
N SER A 86 10.66 -20.94 -14.53
CA SER A 86 9.91 -21.75 -15.49
C SER A 86 8.46 -21.27 -15.66
N TRP A 87 8.27 -20.06 -16.23
CA TRP A 87 6.97 -19.68 -16.79
C TRP A 87 6.73 -20.44 -18.10
N ASP A 88 6.05 -21.58 -18.01
CA ASP A 88 5.62 -22.38 -19.16
C ASP A 88 4.11 -22.26 -19.43
N MET A 89 3.69 -22.62 -20.64
CA MET A 89 2.27 -22.61 -21.04
C MET A 89 1.40 -23.52 -20.15
N ALA A 90 1.98 -24.59 -19.61
CA ALA A 90 1.26 -25.54 -18.76
C ALA A 90 0.91 -24.93 -17.38
N ALA A 91 1.81 -24.15 -16.78
CA ALA A 91 1.55 -23.39 -15.57
C ALA A 91 0.46 -22.35 -15.80
N CYS A 92 0.51 -21.63 -16.93
CA CYS A 92 -0.55 -20.69 -17.32
C CYS A 92 -1.91 -21.41 -17.43
N GLN A 93 -1.99 -22.55 -18.13
CA GLN A 93 -3.23 -23.30 -18.30
C GLN A 93 -3.79 -23.85 -16.98
N ARG A 94 -2.94 -24.41 -16.11
CA ARG A 94 -3.35 -24.84 -14.76
C ARG A 94 -3.95 -23.69 -13.96
N HIS A 95 -3.37 -22.50 -14.11
CA HIS A 95 -3.84 -21.30 -13.45
C HIS A 95 -5.21 -20.85 -13.98
N MET A 96 -5.39 -20.75 -15.31
CA MET A 96 -6.69 -20.42 -15.92
C MET A 96 -7.78 -21.42 -15.50
N LEU A 97 -7.48 -22.72 -15.45
CA LEU A 97 -8.41 -23.76 -15.00
C LEU A 97 -8.81 -23.60 -13.53
N SER A 98 -7.86 -23.22 -12.66
CA SER A 98 -8.14 -22.93 -11.25
C SER A 98 -9.10 -21.75 -11.12
N LEU A 99 -8.96 -20.72 -11.96
CA LEU A 99 -9.90 -19.60 -11.99
C LEU A 99 -11.30 -20.04 -12.43
N CYS A 100 -11.39 -20.83 -13.51
CA CYS A 100 -12.66 -21.34 -13.99
C CYS A 100 -13.35 -22.20 -12.92
N ALA A 101 -12.59 -23.03 -12.20
CA ALA A 101 -13.09 -23.83 -11.08
C ALA A 101 -13.57 -22.97 -9.90
N ASN A 102 -12.83 -21.90 -9.55
CA ASN A 102 -13.23 -20.96 -8.49
C ASN A 102 -14.54 -20.24 -8.81
N LEU A 103 -14.75 -19.86 -10.07
CA LEU A 103 -15.94 -19.17 -10.56
C LEU A 103 -17.08 -20.10 -11.01
N ARG A 104 -16.83 -21.43 -11.06
CA ARG A 104 -17.68 -22.41 -11.77
C ARG A 104 -18.02 -21.97 -13.20
N ALA A 105 -17.06 -21.33 -13.87
CA ALA A 105 -17.21 -20.91 -15.25
C ALA A 105 -17.08 -22.13 -16.17
N GLU A 106 -18.13 -22.46 -16.93
CA GLU A 106 -18.11 -23.58 -17.89
C GLU A 106 -17.42 -23.20 -19.21
N THR A 107 -17.37 -21.90 -19.52
CA THR A 107 -16.87 -21.36 -20.78
C THR A 107 -16.16 -20.03 -20.56
N ILE A 108 -15.13 -19.76 -21.38
CA ILE A 108 -14.47 -18.46 -21.46
C ILE A 108 -14.92 -17.79 -22.76
N SER A 109 -15.50 -16.59 -22.68
CA SER A 109 -15.98 -15.85 -23.86
C SER A 109 -15.07 -14.67 -24.18
N THR A 110 -14.66 -14.54 -25.45
CA THR A 110 -13.86 -13.42 -25.97
C THR A 110 -14.43 -12.97 -27.31
N VAL A 111 -14.17 -11.72 -27.71
CA VAL A 111 -14.59 -11.20 -29.02
C VAL A 111 -13.68 -11.80 -30.10
N ARG A 112 -14.26 -12.62 -31.00
CA ARG A 112 -13.53 -13.24 -32.13
C ARG A 112 -13.98 -12.76 -33.50
N HIS A 113 -15.29 -12.76 -33.75
CA HIS A 113 -15.82 -12.46 -35.08
C HIS A 113 -15.83 -10.95 -35.42
N GLN A 114 -16.00 -10.09 -34.42
CA GLN A 114 -16.13 -8.64 -34.59
C GLN A 114 -14.92 -7.89 -34.01
N LEU A 115 -13.73 -8.45 -34.20
CA LEU A 115 -12.47 -7.86 -33.73
C LEU A 115 -12.23 -6.47 -34.32
N GLU A 116 -12.58 -6.24 -35.58
CA GLU A 116 -12.44 -4.94 -36.24
C GLU A 116 -13.32 -3.88 -35.61
N ASN A 117 -14.58 -4.22 -35.31
CA ASN A 117 -15.50 -3.35 -34.60
C ASN A 117 -14.96 -3.01 -33.20
N LEU A 118 -14.50 -4.02 -32.44
CA LEU A 118 -13.88 -3.78 -31.13
C LEU A 118 -12.66 -2.85 -31.23
N LYS A 119 -11.78 -3.05 -32.22
CA LYS A 119 -10.58 -2.21 -32.43
C LYS A 119 -10.92 -0.77 -32.81
N GLU A 120 -12.06 -0.52 -33.43
CA GLU A 120 -12.51 0.84 -33.77
C GLU A 120 -12.96 1.63 -32.53
N TYR A 121 -13.62 0.95 -31.59
CA TYR A 121 -14.11 1.55 -30.34
C TYR A 121 -13.08 1.56 -29.20
N VAL A 122 -12.18 0.57 -29.19
CA VAL A 122 -11.16 0.39 -28.15
C VAL A 122 -9.79 0.25 -28.81
N THR A 123 -9.12 1.38 -29.01
CA THR A 123 -7.71 1.40 -29.42
C THR A 123 -6.83 1.38 -28.18
N PRO A 124 -6.11 0.29 -27.89
CA PRO A 124 -5.17 0.28 -26.77
C PRO A 124 -4.06 1.32 -27.01
N PRO A 125 -3.55 1.97 -25.95
CA PRO A 125 -2.43 2.88 -26.08
C PRO A 125 -1.18 2.15 -26.61
N VAL A 126 -0.34 2.87 -27.34
CA VAL A 126 0.96 2.34 -27.78
C VAL A 126 1.93 2.39 -26.60
N ASP A 127 2.34 1.22 -26.10
CA ASP A 127 3.31 1.08 -25.02
C ASP A 127 4.74 1.30 -25.54
N HIS A 128 5.45 2.25 -24.94
CA HIS A 128 6.86 2.52 -25.19
C HIS A 128 7.66 2.40 -23.90
N VAL A 129 8.79 1.70 -23.96
CA VAL A 129 9.74 1.62 -22.85
C VAL A 129 10.97 2.43 -23.21
N GLU A 130 11.24 3.46 -22.40
CA GLU A 130 12.41 4.32 -22.53
C GLU A 130 13.31 4.17 -21.31
N LYS A 131 14.47 3.58 -21.53
CA LYS A 131 15.53 3.52 -20.53
C LYS A 131 16.23 4.89 -20.45
N VAL A 132 16.38 5.40 -19.24
CA VAL A 132 17.08 6.65 -18.94
C VAL A 132 18.24 6.38 -18.00
N ASN A 133 19.36 7.08 -18.20
CA ASN A 133 20.58 6.86 -17.45
C ASN A 133 20.68 7.82 -16.26
N ARG A 134 21.32 7.34 -15.19
CA ARG A 134 21.76 8.21 -14.10
C ARG A 134 22.89 9.11 -14.60
N PRO A 135 23.05 10.32 -14.03
CA PRO A 135 24.19 11.16 -14.34
C PRO A 135 25.50 10.42 -14.03
N VAL A 136 26.46 10.46 -14.96
CA VAL A 136 27.77 9.78 -14.82
C VAL A 136 28.52 10.29 -13.58
N ASN A 137 28.49 11.61 -13.35
CA ASN A 137 29.10 12.26 -12.20
C ASN A 137 28.02 12.98 -11.39
N ASN A 138 27.43 12.29 -10.40
CA ASN A 138 26.44 12.88 -9.51
C ASN A 138 27.11 13.26 -8.17
N GLU A 139 27.70 14.44 -8.12
CA GLU A 139 28.41 14.97 -6.92
C GLU A 139 27.54 14.92 -5.66
N PHE A 140 26.24 15.22 -5.79
CA PHE A 140 25.29 15.18 -4.69
C PHE A 140 25.13 13.77 -4.11
N VAL A 141 24.96 12.76 -4.97
CA VAL A 141 24.82 11.36 -4.55
C VAL A 141 26.15 10.82 -4.00
N GLU A 142 27.28 11.16 -4.63
CA GLU A 142 28.59 10.70 -4.16
C GLU A 142 28.94 11.27 -2.79
N ALA A 143 28.62 12.55 -2.50
CA ALA A 143 28.77 13.12 -1.16
C ALA A 143 27.96 12.34 -0.11
N ILE A 144 26.71 11.97 -0.42
CA ILE A 144 25.89 11.15 0.48
C ILE A 144 26.50 9.75 0.65
N LYS A 145 26.93 9.09 -0.43
CA LYS A 145 27.57 7.77 -0.37
C LYS A 145 28.84 7.79 0.50
N MET A 146 29.68 8.81 0.37
CA MET A 146 30.87 8.99 1.20
C MET A 146 30.51 9.08 2.69
N CYS A 147 29.54 9.91 3.05
CA CYS A 147 29.06 10.00 4.44
C CYS A 147 28.51 8.66 4.95
N MET A 148 27.75 7.94 4.11
CA MET A 148 27.26 6.60 4.45
C MET A 148 28.40 5.61 4.70
N SER A 149 29.44 5.59 3.86
CA SER A 149 30.61 4.73 4.04
C SER A 149 31.36 5.04 5.33
N GLU A 150 31.43 6.30 5.75
CA GLU A 150 32.04 6.66 7.03
C GLU A 150 31.24 6.19 8.24
N ILE A 151 29.91 6.23 8.17
CA ILE A 151 29.04 5.70 9.21
C ILE A 151 29.17 4.18 9.26
N GLN A 152 29.13 3.52 8.11
CA GLN A 152 29.33 2.07 8.00
C GLN A 152 30.66 1.63 8.60
N ARG A 153 31.76 2.35 8.32
CA ARG A 153 33.08 2.05 8.91
C ARG A 153 33.08 2.16 10.42
N SER A 154 32.45 3.20 10.97
CA SER A 154 32.32 3.38 12.42
C SER A 154 31.48 2.27 13.05
N MET A 155 30.44 1.81 12.36
CA MET A 155 29.61 0.69 12.82
C MET A 155 30.33 -0.66 12.72
N GLN A 156 31.16 -0.85 11.69
CA GLN A 156 31.82 -2.12 11.40
C GLN A 156 32.69 -2.60 12.57
N VAL A 157 33.36 -1.68 13.26
CA VAL A 157 34.18 -1.95 14.44
C VAL A 157 33.35 -2.61 15.56
N GLU A 158 32.20 -2.01 15.89
CA GLU A 158 31.30 -2.56 16.91
C GLU A 158 30.60 -3.84 16.45
N LEU A 159 30.21 -3.94 15.17
CA LEU A 159 29.59 -5.14 14.62
C LEU A 159 30.54 -6.35 14.65
N GLN A 160 31.82 -6.15 14.33
CA GLN A 160 32.84 -7.19 14.42
C GLN A 160 33.01 -7.64 15.87
N ARG A 161 33.10 -6.69 16.82
CA ARG A 161 33.18 -7.00 18.25
C ARG A 161 31.99 -7.84 18.74
N ILE A 162 30.76 -7.49 18.33
CA ILE A 162 29.54 -8.23 18.69
C ILE A 162 29.58 -9.67 18.19
N VAL A 163 30.03 -9.88 16.95
CA VAL A 163 30.13 -11.22 16.33
C VAL A 163 31.25 -12.05 16.99
N GLU A 164 32.41 -11.45 17.24
CA GLU A 164 33.55 -12.12 17.90
C GLU A 164 33.22 -12.54 19.34
N GLN A 165 32.52 -11.67 20.07
CA GLN A 165 32.09 -11.92 21.45
C GLN A 165 30.84 -12.81 21.53
N LYS A 166 30.27 -13.25 20.39
CA LYS A 166 29.04 -14.06 20.31
C LYS A 166 27.86 -13.46 21.10
N GLN A 167 27.79 -12.14 21.22
CA GLN A 167 26.71 -11.45 21.95
C GLN A 167 25.34 -11.66 21.30
N LEU A 168 25.33 -11.94 19.98
CA LEU A 168 24.13 -12.31 19.23
C LEU A 168 24.42 -13.60 18.44
N SER A 169 23.95 -14.74 18.95
CA SER A 169 24.27 -16.08 18.43
C SER A 169 23.81 -16.36 17.00
N PHE A 170 22.90 -15.55 16.47
CA PHE A 170 22.28 -15.71 15.15
C PHE A 170 22.87 -14.80 14.07
N ILE A 171 23.93 -14.03 14.36
CA ILE A 171 24.60 -13.16 13.38
C ILE A 171 25.95 -13.77 13.01
N GLY A 172 26.16 -14.03 11.72
CA GLY A 172 27.43 -14.47 11.17
C GLY A 172 28.31 -13.32 10.64
N LYS A 173 29.53 -13.66 10.22
CA LYS A 173 30.47 -12.70 9.58
C LYS A 173 29.91 -12.12 8.29
N ASP A 174 29.14 -12.91 7.53
CA ASP A 174 28.56 -12.46 6.26
C ASP A 174 27.37 -11.52 6.44
N ASP A 175 26.73 -11.50 7.62
CA ASP A 175 25.55 -10.69 7.92
C ASP A 175 25.89 -9.24 8.24
N ILE A 176 27.13 -8.98 8.68
CA ILE A 176 27.59 -7.63 9.06
C ILE A 176 28.23 -6.86 7.89
N VAL A 177 28.42 -7.49 6.73
CA VAL A 177 29.00 -6.85 5.54
C VAL A 177 27.96 -5.98 4.83
N PHE A 178 28.23 -4.69 4.63
CA PHE A 178 27.33 -3.84 3.84
C PHE A 178 27.53 -4.12 2.34
N PRO A 179 26.47 -4.45 1.58
CA PRO A 179 26.57 -4.66 0.14
C PRO A 179 26.81 -3.32 -0.58
N ASN A 180 27.21 -3.38 -1.86
CA ASN A 180 27.34 -2.19 -2.69
C ASN A 180 25.99 -1.46 -2.80
N LEU A 181 26.02 -0.14 -2.63
CA LEU A 181 24.88 0.78 -2.74
C LEU A 181 24.23 0.77 -4.13
N ASP A 182 24.96 0.36 -5.18
CA ASP A 182 24.42 0.24 -6.52
C ASP A 182 23.32 -0.84 -6.61
N ASN A 183 23.39 -1.89 -5.77
CA ASN A 183 22.30 -2.84 -5.61
C ASN A 183 21.35 -2.39 -4.49
N GLN A 184 20.50 -1.43 -4.86
CA GLN A 184 19.53 -0.77 -3.97
C GLN A 184 18.68 -1.74 -3.14
N ALA A 185 18.16 -2.80 -3.76
CA ALA A 185 17.29 -3.78 -3.08
C ALA A 185 18.06 -4.61 -2.03
N GLN A 186 19.25 -5.09 -2.39
CA GLN A 186 20.09 -5.87 -1.48
C GLN A 186 20.54 -5.02 -0.29
N TYR A 187 20.91 -3.76 -0.53
CA TYR A 187 21.29 -2.82 0.52
C TYR A 187 20.16 -2.55 1.51
N GLN A 188 18.95 -2.21 1.02
CA GLN A 188 17.79 -2.00 1.89
C GLN A 188 17.45 -3.24 2.73
N ASN A 189 17.46 -4.42 2.11
CA ASN A 189 17.20 -5.67 2.81
C ASN A 189 18.24 -5.91 3.91
N ARG A 190 19.52 -5.66 3.63
CA ARG A 190 20.59 -5.81 4.62
C ARG A 190 20.44 -4.86 5.80
N VAL A 191 20.23 -3.58 5.55
CA VAL A 191 20.04 -2.56 6.61
C VAL A 191 18.80 -2.88 7.46
N GLY A 192 17.71 -3.33 6.81
CA GLY A 192 16.49 -3.74 7.50
C GLY A 192 16.67 -4.97 8.38
N LEU A 193 17.46 -5.95 7.93
CA LEU A 193 17.78 -7.16 8.68
C LEU A 193 18.68 -6.86 9.89
N LEU A 194 19.75 -6.09 9.68
CA LEU A 194 20.63 -5.62 10.76
C LEU A 194 19.85 -4.85 11.82
N LYS A 195 18.93 -3.96 11.41
CA LYS A 195 18.05 -3.23 12.34
C LYS A 195 17.27 -4.19 13.24
N LYS A 196 16.73 -5.27 12.67
CA LYS A 196 15.96 -6.28 13.40
C LYS A 196 16.84 -7.02 14.40
N TYR A 197 18.05 -7.40 14.00
CA TYR A 197 18.97 -8.13 14.87
C TYR A 197 19.46 -7.29 16.04
N LEU A 198 19.85 -6.04 15.79
CA LEU A 198 20.42 -5.15 16.80
C LEU A 198 19.42 -4.67 17.85
N GLN A 199 18.11 -4.86 17.63
CA GLN A 199 17.09 -4.61 18.66
C GLN A 199 17.27 -5.49 19.90
N HIS A 200 17.91 -6.65 19.75
CA HIS A 200 18.11 -7.63 20.82
C HIS A 200 19.43 -7.46 21.57
N LEU A 201 20.25 -6.46 21.22
CA LEU A 201 21.54 -6.25 21.87
C LEU A 201 21.34 -5.75 23.32
N GLU A 202 21.91 -6.46 24.28
CA GLU A 202 21.75 -6.14 25.71
C GLU A 202 22.51 -4.87 26.11
N GLU A 203 23.62 -4.56 25.43
CA GLU A 203 24.44 -3.39 25.70
C GLU A 203 23.75 -2.09 25.26
N PRO A 204 23.24 -1.25 26.19
CA PRO A 204 22.30 -0.20 25.86
C PRO A 204 22.91 0.93 25.03
N VAL A 205 24.14 1.33 25.31
CA VAL A 205 24.84 2.42 24.60
C VAL A 205 25.16 2.00 23.17
N THR A 206 25.81 0.85 23.00
CA THR A 206 26.15 0.29 21.68
C THR A 206 24.90 -0.01 20.85
N ARG A 207 23.83 -0.53 21.48
CA ARG A 207 22.55 -0.72 20.80
C ARG A 207 21.98 0.58 20.26
N VAL A 208 21.97 1.64 21.06
CA VAL A 208 21.46 2.94 20.63
C VAL A 208 22.32 3.53 19.51
N PHE A 209 23.64 3.45 19.63
CA PHE A 209 24.57 3.86 18.58
C PHE A 209 24.29 3.15 17.25
N LEU A 210 24.25 1.82 17.25
CA LEU A 210 24.05 1.04 16.02
C LEU A 210 22.65 1.25 15.42
N LEU A 211 21.60 1.24 16.24
CA LEU A 211 20.23 1.45 15.74
C LEU A 211 20.03 2.85 15.17
N ARG A 212 20.62 3.89 15.77
CA ARG A 212 20.57 5.26 15.24
C ARG A 212 21.36 5.38 13.95
N SER A 213 22.57 4.83 13.90
CA SER A 213 23.39 4.81 12.69
C SER A 213 22.67 4.13 11.53
N ILE A 214 22.00 3.00 11.76
CA ILE A 214 21.14 2.32 10.78
C ILE A 214 19.99 3.21 10.29
N ASN A 215 19.35 3.95 11.19
CA ASN A 215 18.28 4.86 10.79
C ASN A 215 18.81 6.00 9.93
N HIS A 216 19.98 6.58 10.26
CA HIS A 216 20.64 7.59 9.44
C HIS A 216 20.99 7.02 8.05
N LEU A 217 21.60 5.83 7.97
CA LEU A 217 21.86 5.13 6.72
C LEU A 217 20.58 4.91 5.89
N SER A 218 19.47 4.57 6.55
CA SER A 218 18.17 4.43 5.88
C SER A 218 17.64 5.76 5.33
N HIS A 219 17.83 6.86 6.06
CA HIS A 219 17.44 8.20 5.60
C HIS A 219 18.31 8.68 4.45
N TYR A 220 19.63 8.49 4.51
CA TYR A 220 20.54 8.82 3.42
C TYR A 220 20.27 8.02 2.16
N PHE A 221 20.05 6.71 2.30
CA PHE A 221 19.63 5.89 1.18
C PHE A 221 18.32 6.39 0.55
N HIS A 222 17.33 6.75 1.38
CA HIS A 222 16.08 7.31 0.87
C HIS A 222 16.30 8.66 0.16
N ALA A 223 17.21 9.51 0.63
CA ALA A 223 17.56 10.75 -0.03
C ALA A 223 18.17 10.52 -1.42
N ILE A 224 19.02 9.50 -1.59
CA ILE A 224 19.52 9.08 -2.91
C ILE A 224 18.34 8.70 -3.82
N THR A 225 17.38 7.90 -3.33
CA THR A 225 16.20 7.51 -4.15
C THR A 225 15.30 8.71 -4.52
N ILE A 226 15.25 9.75 -3.67
CA ILE A 226 14.56 11.00 -3.99
C ILE A 226 15.35 11.75 -5.07
N SER A 227 16.67 11.88 -4.91
CA SER A 227 17.55 12.54 -5.88
C SER A 227 17.50 11.87 -7.26
N ASP A 228 17.43 10.54 -7.33
CA ASP A 228 17.30 9.78 -8.59
C ASP A 228 16.10 10.23 -9.43
N LEU A 229 14.99 10.64 -8.79
CA LEU A 229 13.70 10.90 -9.44
C LEU A 229 13.27 12.36 -9.44
N LEU A 230 13.84 13.19 -8.57
CA LEU A 230 13.41 14.57 -8.31
C LEU A 230 14.64 15.48 -8.17
N PRO A 231 14.48 16.81 -8.27
CA PRO A 231 15.54 17.77 -7.96
C PRO A 231 16.18 17.55 -6.58
N ASN A 232 17.47 17.89 -6.47
CA ASN A 232 18.28 17.64 -5.26
C ASN A 232 17.75 18.37 -4.01
N CYS A 233 17.11 19.53 -4.20
CA CYS A 233 16.50 20.31 -3.11
C CYS A 233 15.46 19.50 -2.32
N PHE A 234 14.70 18.59 -2.96
CA PHE A 234 13.73 17.73 -2.27
C PHE A 234 14.38 16.66 -1.41
N ALA A 235 15.55 16.14 -1.82
CA ALA A 235 16.33 15.19 -1.03
C ALA A 235 16.96 15.89 0.17
N LEU A 236 17.45 17.12 -0.03
CA LEU A 236 18.02 17.96 1.03
C LEU A 236 16.96 18.34 2.08
N ASP A 237 15.79 18.85 1.67
CA ASP A 237 14.68 19.18 2.58
C ASP A 237 14.23 17.95 3.39
N TYR A 238 14.15 16.78 2.74
CA TYR A 238 13.84 15.53 3.43
C TYR A 238 14.86 15.19 4.53
N LEU A 239 16.16 15.27 4.22
CA LEU A 239 17.22 14.99 5.19
C LEU A 239 17.18 15.99 6.33
N HIS A 240 17.09 17.29 6.03
CA HIS A 240 17.04 18.34 7.04
C HIS A 240 15.89 18.13 8.04
N LYS A 241 14.68 17.86 7.53
CA LYS A 241 13.52 17.55 8.36
C LYS A 241 13.75 16.32 9.25
N LYS A 242 14.32 15.25 8.69
CA LYS A 242 14.57 14.01 9.44
C LYS A 242 15.66 14.19 10.50
N MET A 243 16.73 14.92 10.21
CA MET A 243 17.81 15.18 11.18
C MET A 243 17.37 16.16 12.27
N SER A 244 16.50 17.12 11.95
CA SER A 244 15.84 17.97 12.96
C SER A 244 14.99 17.17 13.94
N ASP A 245 14.30 16.11 13.49
CA ASP A 245 13.57 15.21 14.39
C ASP A 245 14.52 14.54 15.41
N TYR A 246 15.75 14.19 15.01
CA TYR A 246 16.76 13.62 15.91
C TYR A 246 17.35 14.63 16.89
N ALA A 247 17.51 15.89 16.47
CA ALA A 247 17.99 16.97 17.33
C ALA A 247 17.02 17.28 18.50
N LYS A 248 15.73 17.00 18.32
CA LYS A 248 14.68 17.23 19.34
C LYS A 248 14.55 16.11 20.38
N LEU A 249 15.23 14.98 20.19
CA LEU A 249 15.19 13.86 21.13
C LEU A 249 16.23 14.09 22.24
N SER A 250 15.84 14.62 23.41
CA SER A 250 16.74 14.73 24.58
C SER A 250 16.03 14.67 25.93
N ASP A 251 16.50 13.75 26.80
CA ASP A 251 16.44 13.82 28.28
C ASP A 251 17.54 12.94 28.96
N ASN A 252 18.56 12.42 28.25
CA ASN A 252 19.59 11.54 28.85
C ASN A 252 20.99 11.70 28.24
N ASP A 253 22.00 11.99 29.08
CA ASP A 253 23.32 12.52 28.70
C ASP A 253 24.20 11.57 27.86
N GLN A 254 24.21 10.26 28.15
CA GLN A 254 25.05 9.31 27.39
C GLN A 254 24.54 9.08 25.95
N PHE A 255 23.23 9.18 25.74
CA PHE A 255 22.66 9.06 24.40
C PHE A 255 22.77 10.37 23.61
N ASN A 256 23.01 11.50 24.27
CA ASN A 256 23.24 12.79 23.61
C ASN A 256 24.58 12.79 22.85
N GLN A 257 25.62 12.16 23.39
CA GLN A 257 26.93 12.09 22.72
C GLN A 257 26.87 11.34 21.37
N VAL A 258 26.14 10.23 21.31
CA VAL A 258 25.91 9.46 20.07
C VAL A 258 25.17 10.31 19.03
N ASN A 259 24.12 11.03 19.44
CA ASN A 259 23.38 11.92 18.55
C ASN A 259 24.27 13.05 18.04
N ALA A 260 25.07 13.67 18.92
CA ALA A 260 25.96 14.75 18.57
C ALA A 260 26.99 14.35 17.49
N ILE A 261 27.54 13.13 17.57
CA ILE A 261 28.48 12.62 16.55
C ILE A 261 27.80 12.48 15.19
N LEU A 262 26.62 11.85 15.14
CA LEU A 262 25.89 11.63 13.88
C LEU A 262 25.35 12.95 13.28
N LEU A 263 24.91 13.89 14.13
CA LEU A 263 24.45 15.20 13.71
C LEU A 263 25.59 16.09 13.20
N ARG A 264 26.77 16.07 13.84
CA ARG A 264 27.94 16.80 13.34
C ARG A 264 28.34 16.33 11.94
N ARG A 265 28.36 15.01 11.70
CA ARG A 265 28.60 14.45 10.36
C ARG A 265 27.54 14.89 9.35
N TYR A 266 26.29 14.96 9.79
CA TYR A 266 25.22 15.49 8.94
C TYR A 266 25.40 16.98 8.64
N GLU A 267 25.85 17.80 9.59
CA GLU A 267 26.09 19.24 9.38
C GLU A 267 27.17 19.46 8.32
N GLU A 268 28.29 18.73 8.41
CA GLU A 268 29.36 18.76 7.41
C GLU A 268 28.84 18.34 6.02
N LEU A 269 28.09 17.24 5.94
CA LEU A 269 27.44 16.80 4.70
C LEU A 269 26.45 17.85 4.18
N SER A 270 25.61 18.40 5.06
CA SER A 270 24.55 19.35 4.70
C SER A 270 25.12 20.62 4.09
N GLN A 271 26.28 21.09 4.58
CA GLN A 271 26.99 22.22 3.99
C GLN A 271 27.45 21.89 2.57
N GLN A 272 28.10 20.73 2.37
CA GLN A 272 28.53 20.29 1.03
C GLN A 272 27.35 20.16 0.05
N LEU A 273 26.24 19.56 0.50
CA LEU A 273 25.04 19.38 -0.33
C LEU A 273 24.39 20.72 -0.72
N HIS A 274 24.39 21.71 0.19
CA HIS A 274 23.91 23.06 -0.13
C HIS A 274 24.79 23.77 -1.15
N ASP A 275 26.11 23.62 -1.06
CA ASP A 275 27.04 24.25 -1.99
C ASP A 275 26.93 23.62 -3.40
N ILE A 276 26.76 22.30 -3.48
CA ILE A 276 26.46 21.60 -4.75
C ILE A 276 25.13 22.08 -5.34
N GLU A 277 24.06 22.16 -4.55
CA GLU A 277 22.74 22.59 -5.02
C GLU A 277 22.72 24.05 -5.50
N ARG A 278 23.45 24.94 -4.80
CA ARG A 278 23.64 26.33 -5.22
C ARG A 278 24.38 26.43 -6.55
N SER A 279 25.44 25.63 -6.72
CA SER A 279 26.20 25.56 -7.97
C SER A 279 25.34 25.05 -9.14
N GLU A 280 24.58 23.98 -8.93
CA GLU A 280 23.67 23.41 -9.95
C GLU A 280 22.56 24.39 -10.35
N SER A 281 21.98 25.09 -9.37
CA SER A 281 20.96 26.12 -9.62
C SER A 281 21.52 27.30 -10.41
N ALA A 282 22.75 27.74 -10.10
CA ALA A 282 23.43 28.79 -10.85
C ALA A 282 23.74 28.38 -12.30
N GLU A 283 24.22 27.14 -12.50
CA GLU A 283 24.47 26.58 -13.84
C GLU A 283 23.17 26.50 -14.65
N LYS A 284 22.07 26.07 -14.03
CA LYS A 284 20.73 26.02 -14.65
C LYS A 284 20.27 27.40 -15.13
N GLU A 285 20.36 28.40 -14.25
CA GLU A 285 19.98 29.79 -14.55
C GLU A 285 20.87 30.42 -15.63
N GLN A 286 22.18 30.12 -15.63
CA GLN A 286 23.08 30.57 -16.68
C GLN A 286 22.70 29.99 -18.04
N LYS A 287 22.43 28.67 -18.12
CA LYS A 287 21.95 28.04 -19.35
C LYS A 287 20.62 28.64 -19.80
N LYS A 288 19.73 29.03 -18.87
CA LYS A 288 18.45 29.70 -19.15
C LYS A 288 18.64 31.00 -19.89
N ARG A 289 19.50 31.86 -19.34
CA ARG A 289 19.83 33.16 -19.94
C ARG A 289 20.48 33.00 -21.30
N ALA A 290 21.41 32.06 -21.45
CA ALA A 290 22.05 31.78 -22.73
C ALA A 290 21.04 31.33 -23.81
N ALA A 291 20.07 30.48 -23.44
CA ALA A 291 19.05 30.00 -24.36
C ALA A 291 18.03 31.07 -24.78
N LEU A 292 17.69 32.00 -23.88
CA LEU A 292 16.85 33.16 -24.20
C LEU A 292 17.52 34.13 -25.19
N LEU A 293 18.86 34.18 -25.21
CA LEU A 293 19.65 35.03 -26.11
C LEU A 293 19.86 34.41 -27.50
N SER A 294 19.87 33.08 -27.63
CA SER A 294 19.96 32.40 -28.92
C SER A 294 18.58 32.29 -29.58
N THR A 295 18.27 33.18 -30.52
CA THR A 295 16.98 33.26 -31.21
C THR A 295 16.60 31.97 -31.95
N GLY A 296 15.38 31.47 -31.71
CA GLY A 296 14.64 30.60 -32.65
C GLY A 296 14.22 29.20 -32.16
N SER A 297 14.69 28.69 -31.02
CA SER A 297 14.26 27.37 -30.53
C SER A 297 14.26 27.26 -29.01
N THR A 298 13.29 27.94 -28.39
CA THR A 298 12.95 27.86 -26.95
C THR A 298 12.86 26.41 -26.44
N ASN A 299 12.49 25.47 -27.32
CA ASN A 299 12.27 24.06 -26.99
C ASN A 299 13.55 23.27 -26.71
N LYS A 300 14.69 23.57 -27.37
CA LYS A 300 15.91 22.74 -27.21
C LYS A 300 16.56 22.88 -25.83
N TYR A 301 16.34 24.01 -25.17
CA TYR A 301 16.87 24.31 -23.83
C TYR A 301 16.12 23.60 -22.70
N LEU A 302 14.79 23.53 -22.81
CA LEU A 302 13.92 22.96 -21.78
C LEU A 302 14.22 21.48 -21.49
N PHE A 303 14.71 20.74 -22.49
CA PHE A 303 14.97 19.30 -22.42
C PHE A 303 16.40 18.94 -21.99
N ASN A 304 17.27 19.91 -21.68
CA ASN A 304 18.64 19.69 -21.18
C ASN A 304 18.92 20.54 -19.94
N MET A 305 17.86 20.94 -19.25
CA MET A 305 17.90 21.93 -18.19
C MET A 305 18.35 21.30 -16.86
N GLU A 306 17.98 20.04 -16.64
CA GLU A 306 18.38 19.27 -15.47
C GLU A 306 19.62 18.43 -15.81
N LYS A 307 20.50 18.18 -14.84
CA LYS A 307 21.56 17.16 -15.01
C LYS A 307 20.99 15.73 -15.13
N LYS A 308 19.73 15.52 -14.72
CA LYS A 308 19.07 14.22 -14.66
C LYS A 308 18.26 13.95 -15.92
N GLU A 309 18.63 12.90 -16.64
CA GLU A 309 18.00 12.52 -17.91
C GLU A 309 16.50 12.24 -17.74
N ILE A 310 16.10 11.57 -16.66
CA ILE A 310 14.69 11.21 -16.43
C ILE A 310 13.74 12.42 -16.36
N LEU A 311 14.18 13.53 -15.75
CA LEU A 311 13.41 14.77 -15.67
C LEU A 311 13.33 15.44 -17.04
N ASN A 312 14.47 15.52 -17.74
CA ASN A 312 14.55 16.05 -19.09
C ASN A 312 13.62 15.31 -20.08
N ARG A 313 13.59 13.97 -20.02
CA ARG A 313 12.67 13.16 -20.84
C ARG A 313 11.22 13.39 -20.46
N LEU A 314 10.90 13.49 -19.16
CA LEU A 314 9.55 13.82 -18.70
C LEU A 314 9.08 15.17 -19.28
N TYR A 315 9.90 16.22 -19.20
CA TYR A 315 9.54 17.53 -19.73
C TYR A 315 9.34 17.49 -21.24
N ARG A 316 10.18 16.74 -21.95
CA ARG A 316 10.07 16.57 -23.40
C ARG A 316 8.77 15.90 -23.81
N ILE A 317 8.43 14.78 -23.15
CA ILE A 317 7.20 14.03 -23.44
C ILE A 317 5.97 14.92 -23.18
N LEU A 318 5.95 15.63 -22.05
CA LEU A 318 4.84 16.55 -21.74
C LEU A 318 4.77 17.66 -22.79
N PHE A 319 5.89 18.32 -23.08
CA PHE A 319 5.93 19.40 -24.05
C PHE A 319 5.43 18.97 -25.43
N GLU A 320 5.96 17.88 -25.99
CA GLU A 320 5.57 17.38 -27.31
C GLU A 320 4.08 17.02 -27.37
N GLN A 321 3.54 16.43 -26.31
CA GLN A 321 2.13 16.03 -26.26
C GLN A 321 1.20 17.24 -26.25
N PHE A 322 1.47 18.20 -25.37
CA PHE A 322 0.61 19.38 -25.21
C PHE A 322 0.82 20.43 -26.32
N ALA A 323 2.00 20.45 -26.97
CA ALA A 323 2.23 21.25 -28.17
C ALA A 323 1.44 20.71 -29.37
N ASN A 324 1.31 19.39 -29.49
CA ASN A 324 0.49 18.76 -30.52
C ASN A 324 -1.01 18.91 -30.24
N LYS A 325 -1.41 18.71 -28.98
CA LYS A 325 -2.81 18.80 -28.53
C LYS A 325 -2.90 19.51 -27.18
N SER A 326 -3.28 20.78 -27.19
CA SER A 326 -3.35 21.64 -25.99
C SER A 326 -4.39 21.19 -24.95
N ASP A 327 -5.42 20.46 -25.38
CA ASP A 327 -6.45 19.85 -24.53
C ASP A 327 -6.11 18.42 -24.08
N SER A 328 -4.83 18.03 -24.22
CA SER A 328 -4.36 16.74 -23.72
C SER A 328 -4.51 16.61 -22.21
N ARG A 329 -4.56 15.37 -21.75
CA ARG A 329 -4.58 15.03 -20.33
C ARG A 329 -3.56 13.94 -20.06
N ALA A 330 -2.62 14.23 -19.17
CA ALA A 330 -1.50 13.36 -18.83
C ALA A 330 -1.67 12.78 -17.42
N LEU A 331 -1.53 11.46 -17.31
CA LEU A 331 -1.54 10.74 -16.04
C LEU A 331 -0.13 10.20 -15.75
N ILE A 332 0.49 10.63 -14.65
CA ILE A 332 1.85 10.24 -14.28
C ILE A 332 1.80 9.32 -13.07
N PHE A 333 2.20 8.06 -13.25
CA PHE A 333 2.28 7.07 -12.19
C PHE A 333 3.64 7.08 -11.50
N VAL A 334 3.63 7.18 -10.17
CA VAL A 334 4.83 7.13 -9.32
C VAL A 334 4.68 6.10 -8.21
N ALA A 335 5.81 5.61 -7.68
CA ALA A 335 5.81 4.54 -6.69
C ALA A 335 5.35 4.99 -5.29
N THR A 336 5.68 6.23 -4.88
CA THR A 336 5.46 6.70 -3.50
C THR A 336 4.61 7.96 -3.42
N ARG A 337 3.90 8.12 -2.30
CA ARG A 337 3.07 9.31 -2.03
C ARG A 337 3.89 10.60 -1.99
N ALA A 338 5.07 10.52 -1.38
CA ALA A 338 6.00 11.63 -1.30
C ALA A 338 6.49 12.06 -2.69
N CYS A 339 6.78 11.10 -3.57
CA CYS A 339 7.15 11.39 -4.95
C CYS A 339 5.98 12.06 -5.70
N ALA A 340 4.73 11.60 -5.51
CA ALA A 340 3.57 12.19 -6.18
C ALA A 340 3.40 13.68 -5.83
N GLN A 341 3.45 13.99 -4.53
CA GLN A 341 3.33 15.36 -4.04
C GLN A 341 4.47 16.26 -4.54
N ARG A 342 5.72 15.79 -4.43
CA ARG A 342 6.90 16.57 -4.79
C ARG A 342 7.03 16.76 -6.30
N LEU A 343 6.73 15.73 -7.09
CA LEU A 343 6.74 15.85 -8.55
C LEU A 343 5.65 16.81 -9.02
N ALA A 344 4.44 16.73 -8.47
CA ALA A 344 3.38 17.69 -8.80
C ALA A 344 3.76 19.12 -8.41
N LYS A 345 4.33 19.33 -7.21
CA LYS A 345 4.85 20.63 -6.78
C LYS A 345 5.91 21.16 -7.74
N HIS A 346 6.88 20.32 -8.10
CA HIS A 346 7.95 20.67 -9.03
C HIS A 346 7.41 21.07 -10.40
N LEU A 347 6.47 20.28 -10.96
CA LEU A 347 5.85 20.60 -12.24
C LEU A 347 5.03 21.90 -12.21
N MET A 348 4.41 22.25 -11.07
CA MET A 348 3.75 23.56 -10.89
C MET A 348 4.77 24.70 -10.90
N GLU A 349 5.93 24.54 -10.26
CA GLU A 349 6.97 25.59 -10.21
C GLU A 349 7.59 25.87 -11.59
N LEU A 350 7.50 24.92 -12.53
CA LEU A 350 7.90 25.07 -13.93
C LEU A 350 6.89 25.85 -14.79
N GLU A 351 5.83 26.43 -14.20
CA GLU A 351 4.78 27.18 -14.90
C GLU A 351 5.34 28.28 -15.83
N SER A 352 6.44 28.93 -15.44
CA SER A 352 7.09 29.96 -16.26
C SER A 352 7.86 29.43 -17.48
N GLU A 353 8.30 28.17 -17.42
CA GLU A 353 9.22 27.52 -18.36
C GLU A 353 8.50 26.58 -19.35
N LEU A 354 7.27 26.19 -19.01
CA LEU A 354 6.38 25.37 -19.82
C LEU A 354 5.12 26.18 -20.14
N PRO A 355 5.07 26.87 -21.30
CA PRO A 355 3.99 27.78 -21.65
C PRO A 355 2.55 27.26 -21.59
N MET A 356 2.40 25.94 -21.59
CA MET A 356 1.14 25.23 -21.42
C MET A 356 0.59 25.23 -19.99
N PHE A 357 1.38 25.66 -19.00
CA PHE A 357 0.98 25.70 -17.59
C PHE A 357 0.55 27.09 -17.11
N TYR A 358 0.62 28.16 -17.93
CA TYR A 358 0.29 29.56 -17.58
C TYR A 358 -1.14 29.83 -17.06
N GLN A 359 -2.00 28.81 -16.93
CA GLN A 359 -3.33 28.94 -16.34
C GLN A 359 -3.36 28.21 -14.99
N MET A 360 -3.76 28.94 -13.94
CA MET A 360 -3.72 28.47 -12.55
C MET A 360 -4.32 27.06 -12.37
N LYS A 361 -3.52 26.17 -11.75
CA LYS A 361 -3.84 24.81 -11.26
C LYS A 361 -4.00 23.68 -12.31
N ASN A 362 -3.20 23.71 -13.38
CA ASN A 362 -3.17 22.64 -14.39
C ASN A 362 -2.54 21.31 -13.92
N VAL A 363 -1.82 21.28 -12.79
CA VAL A 363 -1.19 20.08 -12.25
C VAL A 363 -1.84 19.71 -10.92
N GLY A 364 -2.05 18.42 -10.67
CA GLY A 364 -2.54 17.90 -9.39
C GLY A 364 -1.84 16.62 -8.99
N TYR A 365 -2.04 16.17 -7.76
CA TYR A 365 -1.64 14.84 -7.34
C TYR A 365 -2.78 14.11 -6.64
N MET A 366 -2.71 12.78 -6.66
CA MET A 366 -3.64 11.95 -5.92
C MET A 366 -2.94 10.76 -5.26
N VAL A 367 -3.16 10.62 -3.96
CA VAL A 367 -2.57 9.55 -3.13
C VAL A 367 -3.63 8.86 -2.28
N SER A 368 -3.38 7.61 -1.89
CA SER A 368 -4.29 6.80 -1.06
C SER A 368 -4.73 7.52 0.23
N SER A 369 -5.98 7.28 0.64
CA SER A 369 -6.64 7.86 1.81
C SER A 369 -6.16 7.32 3.15
N ASN A 370 -5.42 6.21 3.16
CA ASN A 370 -4.91 5.60 4.38
C ASN A 370 -3.98 6.56 5.13
N GLN A 371 -4.42 7.06 6.29
CA GLN A 371 -3.67 8.01 7.12
C GLN A 371 -2.55 7.36 7.95
N SER A 372 -2.39 6.04 7.92
CA SER A 372 -1.43 5.29 8.74
C SER A 372 0.05 5.50 8.37
N GLY A 373 0.35 6.22 7.29
CA GLY A 373 1.72 6.60 6.89
C GLY A 373 2.17 7.93 7.50
N SER A 374 3.49 8.11 7.65
CA SER A 374 4.10 9.32 8.24
C SER A 374 3.80 10.65 7.52
N MET A 375 3.32 10.58 6.27
CA MET A 375 2.95 11.73 5.43
C MET A 375 1.43 11.96 5.36
N GLY A 376 0.63 11.18 6.08
CA GLY A 376 -0.83 11.20 5.95
C GLY A 376 -1.31 10.60 4.62
N GLY A 377 -2.63 10.60 4.44
CA GLY A 377 -3.33 10.24 3.19
C GLY A 377 -4.22 11.40 2.76
N GLN A 378 -4.64 11.40 1.50
CA GLN A 378 -5.55 12.42 0.97
C GLN A 378 -7.00 12.06 1.31
N SER A 379 -7.80 13.01 1.77
CA SER A 379 -9.21 12.78 2.10
C SER A 379 -10.00 12.34 0.86
N SER A 380 -11.11 11.64 1.08
CA SER A 380 -11.97 11.22 -0.03
C SER A 380 -12.53 12.39 -0.84
N ASP A 381 -12.72 13.55 -0.20
CA ASP A 381 -13.21 14.77 -0.86
C ASP A 381 -12.12 15.40 -1.72
N GLU A 382 -10.89 15.51 -1.22
CA GLU A 382 -9.75 15.97 -2.02
C GLU A 382 -9.49 15.07 -3.23
N GLN A 383 -9.58 13.74 -3.07
CA GLN A 383 -9.45 12.82 -4.21
C GLN A 383 -10.58 13.01 -5.22
N ARG A 384 -11.81 13.22 -4.75
CA ARG A 384 -12.97 13.50 -5.63
C ARG A 384 -12.73 14.77 -6.44
N LEU A 385 -12.33 15.85 -5.80
CA LEU A 385 -12.02 17.12 -6.48
C LEU A 385 -10.94 16.97 -7.54
N MET A 386 -9.88 16.19 -7.26
CA MET A 386 -8.83 15.92 -8.24
C MET A 386 -9.34 15.10 -9.43
N ARG A 387 -10.18 14.08 -9.19
CA ARG A 387 -10.78 13.27 -10.26
C ARG A 387 -11.74 14.09 -11.14
N GLU A 388 -12.59 14.89 -10.52
CA GLU A 388 -13.53 15.76 -11.22
C GLU A 388 -12.81 16.84 -12.01
N GLY A 389 -11.81 17.49 -11.41
CA GLY A 389 -10.99 18.49 -12.09
C GLY A 389 -10.23 17.90 -13.28
N PHE A 390 -9.67 16.70 -13.13
CA PHE A 390 -9.01 16.00 -14.23
C PHE A 390 -9.99 15.60 -15.34
N SER A 391 -11.19 15.12 -14.97
CA SER A 391 -12.22 14.77 -15.94
C SER A 391 -12.77 15.98 -16.68
N LYS A 392 -12.91 17.14 -16.01
CA LYS A 392 -13.38 18.41 -16.58
C LYS A 392 -12.28 19.17 -17.35
N GLY A 393 -11.03 18.72 -17.29
CA GLY A 393 -9.89 19.35 -17.97
C GLY A 393 -9.29 20.57 -17.24
N THR A 394 -9.79 20.91 -16.04
CA THR A 394 -9.18 21.96 -15.19
C THR A 394 -7.85 21.51 -14.61
N ILE A 395 -7.66 20.19 -14.44
CA ILE A 395 -6.35 19.57 -14.17
C ILE A 395 -5.93 18.82 -15.42
N LYS A 396 -4.83 19.24 -16.04
CA LYS A 396 -4.28 18.65 -17.26
C LYS A 396 -3.26 17.55 -16.97
N VAL A 397 -2.52 17.66 -15.87
CA VAL A 397 -1.52 16.67 -15.44
C VAL A 397 -1.88 16.19 -14.04
N LEU A 398 -2.08 14.88 -13.89
CA LEU A 398 -2.37 14.28 -12.59
C LEU A 398 -1.27 13.28 -12.23
N VAL A 399 -0.59 13.50 -11.10
CA VAL A 399 0.44 12.60 -10.58
C VAL A 399 -0.17 11.67 -9.53
N VAL A 400 -0.18 10.36 -9.79
CA VAL A 400 -0.90 9.38 -8.95
C VAL A 400 0.00 8.22 -8.50
N THR A 401 -0.33 7.64 -7.34
CA THR A 401 0.23 6.34 -6.96
C THR A 401 -0.66 5.20 -7.47
N SER A 402 -0.10 4.00 -7.65
CA SER A 402 -0.84 2.82 -8.12
C SER A 402 -2.10 2.48 -7.28
N VAL A 403 -2.12 2.87 -6.00
CA VAL A 403 -3.28 2.65 -5.10
C VAL A 403 -4.35 3.73 -5.27
N ALA A 404 -3.96 4.92 -5.73
CA ALA A 404 -4.89 6.03 -5.94
C ALA A 404 -5.51 6.02 -7.34
N GLU A 405 -5.08 5.14 -8.24
CA GLU A 405 -5.59 5.02 -9.62
C GLU A 405 -7.09 4.73 -9.69
N GLU A 406 -7.64 4.06 -8.68
CA GLU A 406 -9.01 3.57 -8.69
C GLU A 406 -10.02 4.74 -8.76
N GLY A 407 -10.93 4.65 -9.73
CA GLY A 407 -11.93 5.68 -10.01
C GLY A 407 -11.42 6.87 -10.82
N VAL A 408 -10.13 6.97 -11.16
CA VAL A 408 -9.66 7.97 -12.13
C VAL A 408 -10.29 7.69 -13.49
N ASN A 409 -10.82 8.73 -14.13
CA ASN A 409 -11.30 8.65 -15.50
C ASN A 409 -10.10 8.56 -16.48
N ILE A 410 -9.49 7.37 -16.59
CA ILE A 410 -8.37 7.12 -17.50
C ILE A 410 -8.84 7.22 -18.97
N ALA A 411 -10.12 7.02 -19.28
CA ALA A 411 -10.64 7.17 -20.63
C ALA A 411 -10.55 8.62 -21.14
N ALA A 412 -10.49 9.59 -20.23
CA ALA A 412 -10.24 10.99 -20.53
C ALA A 412 -8.77 11.27 -20.89
N CYS A 413 -7.80 10.46 -20.43
CA CYS A 413 -6.38 10.72 -20.65
C CYS A 413 -5.90 10.21 -22.01
N ASN A 414 -5.01 10.97 -22.65
CA ASN A 414 -4.39 10.60 -23.93
C ASN A 414 -2.86 10.40 -23.82
N LEU A 415 -2.31 10.56 -22.61
CA LEU A 415 -0.91 10.27 -22.29
C LEU A 415 -0.83 9.66 -20.88
N ILE A 416 -0.20 8.49 -20.79
CA ILE A 416 0.11 7.81 -19.52
C ILE A 416 1.62 7.70 -19.40
N ILE A 417 2.19 8.19 -18.31
CA ILE A 417 3.62 8.10 -18.02
C ILE A 417 3.82 7.24 -16.78
N LYS A 418 4.53 6.12 -16.91
CA LYS A 418 5.00 5.30 -15.78
C LYS A 418 6.38 5.84 -15.38
N TYR A 419 6.45 6.65 -14.32
CA TYR A 419 7.66 7.35 -13.90
C TYR A 419 8.48 6.49 -12.92
N ASN A 420 9.42 5.72 -13.46
CA ASN A 420 10.22 4.70 -12.76
C ASN A 420 9.38 3.80 -11.83
N ASN A 421 8.20 3.40 -12.31
CA ASN A 421 7.21 2.67 -11.53
C ASN A 421 6.51 1.65 -12.42
N VAL A 422 6.70 0.37 -12.11
CA VAL A 422 6.07 -0.73 -12.81
C VAL A 422 5.16 -1.50 -11.85
N GLY A 423 3.95 -1.77 -12.33
CA GLY A 423 2.96 -2.56 -11.59
C GLY A 423 3.15 -4.06 -11.80
N SER A 424 2.17 -4.84 -11.37
CA SER A 424 2.03 -6.22 -11.87
C SER A 424 1.46 -6.24 -13.29
N GLU A 425 1.55 -7.39 -13.95
CA GLU A 425 0.86 -7.63 -15.24
C GLU A 425 -0.63 -7.29 -15.16
N ARG A 426 -1.28 -7.53 -14.02
CA ARG A 426 -2.66 -7.09 -13.75
C ARG A 426 -2.84 -5.59 -13.95
N GLN A 427 -2.03 -4.81 -13.23
CA GLN A 427 -2.16 -3.36 -13.22
C GLN A 427 -1.89 -2.80 -14.62
N MET A 428 -0.96 -3.40 -15.36
CA MET A 428 -0.69 -3.06 -16.75
C MET A 428 -1.91 -3.27 -17.65
N ILE A 429 -2.55 -4.45 -17.58
CA ILE A 429 -3.75 -4.77 -18.38
C ILE A 429 -4.93 -3.86 -18.02
N GLN A 430 -5.19 -3.66 -16.71
CA GLN A 430 -6.27 -2.80 -16.21
C GLN A 430 -6.13 -1.36 -16.72
N ARG A 431 -4.91 -0.80 -16.63
CA ARG A 431 -4.60 0.54 -17.16
C ARG A 431 -4.93 0.62 -18.64
N ARG A 432 -4.51 -0.39 -19.40
CA ARG A 432 -4.73 -0.43 -20.84
C ARG A 432 -6.22 -0.53 -21.19
N GLY A 433 -7.00 -1.32 -20.44
CA GLY A 433 -8.45 -1.44 -20.60
C GLY A 433 -9.24 -0.17 -20.25
N ARG A 434 -8.69 0.67 -19.37
CA ARG A 434 -9.26 1.98 -19.00
C ARG A 434 -8.77 3.13 -19.88
N ALA A 435 -7.63 2.98 -20.54
CA ALA A 435 -7.08 3.92 -21.51
C ALA A 435 -7.77 3.79 -22.87
N ARG A 436 -8.98 4.36 -22.98
CA ARG A 436 -9.84 4.24 -24.18
C ARG A 436 -9.78 5.45 -25.11
N HIS A 437 -9.02 6.48 -24.78
CA HIS A 437 -8.90 7.64 -25.65
C HIS A 437 -8.17 7.27 -26.95
N LYS A 438 -8.75 7.62 -28.10
CA LYS A 438 -8.13 7.39 -29.41
C LYS A 438 -6.74 8.04 -29.47
N ASN A 439 -5.78 7.31 -30.03
CA ASN A 439 -4.37 7.72 -30.15
C ASN A 439 -3.70 8.03 -28.79
N SER A 440 -4.08 7.32 -27.73
CA SER A 440 -3.40 7.40 -26.44
C SER A 440 -2.00 6.78 -26.49
N LYS A 441 -1.08 7.32 -25.71
CA LYS A 441 0.29 6.80 -25.57
C LYS A 441 0.55 6.40 -24.13
N THR A 442 1.24 5.28 -23.93
CA THR A 442 1.76 4.86 -22.64
C THR A 442 3.28 4.81 -22.72
N ILE A 443 3.98 5.50 -21.83
CA ILE A 443 5.44 5.57 -21.83
C ILE A 443 5.96 5.18 -20.45
N LEU A 444 6.86 4.20 -20.38
CA LEU A 444 7.65 3.88 -19.20
C LEU A 444 9.01 4.59 -19.27
N LEU A 445 9.28 5.44 -18.29
CA LEU A 445 10.62 6.00 -18.05
C LEU A 445 11.30 5.14 -16.99
N ALA A 446 12.23 4.27 -17.39
CA ALA A 446 12.92 3.33 -16.51
C ALA A 446 14.33 3.81 -16.20
N LEU A 447 14.62 4.09 -14.93
CA LEU A 447 15.96 4.50 -14.46
C LEU A 447 16.85 3.29 -14.14
N ASP A 448 16.26 2.12 -13.96
CA ASP A 448 16.92 0.87 -13.57
C ASP A 448 16.51 -0.27 -14.53
N THR A 449 17.44 -1.19 -14.78
CA THR A 449 17.23 -2.35 -15.63
C THR A 449 16.22 -3.33 -15.04
N GLY A 450 16.13 -3.44 -13.72
CA GLY A 450 15.12 -4.25 -13.05
C GLY A 450 13.69 -3.77 -13.36
N VAL A 451 13.45 -2.46 -13.34
CA VAL A 451 12.15 -1.87 -13.70
C VAL A 451 11.78 -2.17 -15.15
N GLU A 452 12.73 -1.99 -16.07
CA GLU A 452 12.58 -2.31 -17.50
C GLU A 452 12.26 -3.81 -17.72
N LEU A 453 13.06 -4.70 -17.12
CA LEU A 453 12.87 -6.15 -17.21
C LEU A 453 11.53 -6.60 -16.61
N GLN A 454 11.07 -5.95 -15.54
CA GLN A 454 9.77 -6.24 -14.95
C GLN A 454 8.64 -5.89 -15.91
N GLU A 455 8.72 -4.76 -16.62
CA GLU A 455 7.70 -4.39 -17.61
C GLU A 455 7.67 -5.36 -18.80
N PHE A 456 8.84 -5.74 -19.34
CA PHE A 456 8.91 -6.75 -20.39
C PHE A 456 8.39 -8.12 -19.92
N SER A 457 8.66 -8.49 -18.67
CA SER A 457 8.09 -9.69 -18.05
C SER A 457 6.56 -9.62 -17.99
N ASN A 458 6.00 -8.45 -17.62
CA ASN A 458 4.55 -8.24 -17.61
C ASN A 458 3.93 -8.37 -19.01
N MET A 459 4.54 -7.77 -20.04
CA MET A 459 4.11 -7.89 -21.45
C MET A 459 4.14 -9.35 -21.92
N ARG A 460 5.19 -10.09 -21.56
CA ARG A 460 5.31 -11.51 -21.92
C ARG A 460 4.25 -12.37 -21.23
N LYS A 461 3.97 -12.13 -19.96
CA LYS A 461 2.90 -12.83 -19.21
C LYS A 461 1.53 -12.59 -19.83
N GLU A 462 1.25 -11.37 -20.25
CA GLU A 462 0.00 -11.04 -20.93
C GLU A 462 -0.14 -11.78 -22.27
N ALA A 463 0.89 -11.77 -23.12
CA ALA A 463 0.87 -12.49 -24.39
C ALA A 463 0.65 -14.00 -24.18
N MET A 464 1.28 -14.56 -23.14
CA MET A 464 1.09 -15.95 -22.74
C MET A 464 -0.35 -16.23 -22.26
N MET A 465 -0.94 -15.32 -21.48
CA MET A 465 -2.32 -15.43 -21.04
C MET A 465 -3.29 -15.42 -22.23
N MET A 466 -3.10 -14.52 -23.19
CA MET A 466 -3.94 -14.46 -24.39
C MET A 466 -3.87 -15.75 -25.21
N ARG A 467 -2.66 -16.26 -25.44
CA ARG A 467 -2.46 -17.55 -26.11
C ARG A 467 -3.10 -18.72 -25.35
N CYS A 468 -2.99 -18.72 -24.02
CA CYS A 468 -3.60 -19.77 -23.19
C CYS A 468 -5.13 -19.74 -23.28
N ILE A 469 -5.73 -18.56 -23.30
CA ILE A 469 -7.18 -18.40 -23.52
C ILE A 469 -7.57 -18.96 -24.88
N GLU A 470 -6.82 -18.64 -25.94
CA GLU A 470 -7.04 -19.20 -27.29
C GLU A 470 -6.95 -20.74 -27.29
N ASP A 471 -5.88 -21.31 -26.75
CA ASP A 471 -5.68 -22.77 -26.66
C ASP A 471 -6.81 -23.47 -25.87
N MET A 472 -7.31 -22.85 -24.80
CA MET A 472 -8.45 -23.38 -24.02
C MET A 472 -9.77 -23.29 -24.78
N GLN A 473 -9.90 -22.25 -25.61
CA GLN A 473 -11.08 -21.94 -26.39
C GLN A 473 -11.21 -22.75 -27.69
N GLU A 474 -10.10 -23.30 -28.18
CA GLU A 474 -10.05 -24.25 -29.30
C GLU A 474 -10.36 -25.69 -28.87
N GLN A 475 -10.29 -26.00 -27.57
CA GLN A 475 -10.66 -27.31 -27.06
C GLN A 475 -12.17 -27.55 -27.18
N GLU A 476 -12.55 -28.81 -27.38
CA GLU A 476 -13.94 -29.23 -27.34
C GLU A 476 -14.56 -28.89 -25.97
N GLU A 477 -15.77 -28.32 -25.98
CA GLU A 477 -16.44 -27.83 -24.78
C GLU A 477 -16.57 -28.92 -23.70
N GLN A 478 -16.88 -30.16 -24.10
CA GLN A 478 -16.98 -31.29 -23.17
C GLN A 478 -15.64 -31.61 -22.50
N THR A 479 -14.53 -31.49 -23.23
CA THR A 479 -13.19 -31.73 -22.70
C THR A 479 -12.79 -30.65 -21.70
N LEU A 480 -13.08 -29.38 -22.02
CA LEU A 480 -12.82 -28.27 -21.11
C LEU A 480 -13.64 -28.39 -19.81
N ARG A 481 -14.94 -28.71 -19.93
CA ARG A 481 -15.83 -28.96 -18.77
C ARG A 481 -15.27 -30.04 -17.84
N LYS A 482 -14.83 -31.18 -18.38
CA LYS A 482 -14.22 -32.27 -17.60
C LYS A 482 -12.97 -31.81 -16.83
N LYS A 483 -12.06 -31.09 -17.50
CA LYS A 483 -10.85 -30.54 -16.86
C LYS A 483 -11.18 -29.57 -15.71
N ILE A 484 -12.20 -28.74 -15.87
CA ILE A 484 -12.65 -27.80 -14.83
C ILE A 484 -13.25 -28.57 -13.64
N GLU A 485 -14.02 -29.62 -13.88
CA GLU A 485 -14.59 -30.47 -12.84
C GLU A 485 -13.48 -31.21 -12.05
N GLU A 486 -12.51 -31.81 -12.75
CA GLU A 486 -11.33 -32.44 -12.15
C GLU A 486 -10.54 -31.44 -11.31
N LYS A 487 -10.30 -30.23 -11.83
CA LYS A 487 -9.61 -29.17 -11.10
C LYS A 487 -10.38 -28.71 -9.86
N THR A 488 -11.70 -28.64 -9.95
CA THR A 488 -12.58 -28.32 -8.82
C THR A 488 -12.46 -29.38 -7.71
N LYS A 489 -12.43 -30.67 -8.08
CA LYS A 489 -12.22 -31.77 -7.13
C LYS A 489 -10.85 -31.68 -6.46
N GLU A 490 -9.79 -31.47 -7.23
CA GLU A 490 -8.42 -31.27 -6.74
C GLU A 490 -8.35 -30.12 -5.72
N MET A 491 -8.91 -28.95 -6.07
CA MET A 491 -8.91 -27.78 -5.20
C MET A 491 -9.71 -27.98 -3.91
N ASN A 492 -10.82 -28.72 -3.95
CA ASN A 492 -11.59 -29.06 -2.76
C ASN A 492 -10.81 -29.98 -1.81
N VAL A 493 -10.01 -30.93 -2.35
CA VAL A 493 -9.12 -31.77 -1.53
C VAL A 493 -8.08 -30.91 -0.82
N ILE A 494 -7.39 -30.03 -1.55
CA ILE A 494 -6.39 -29.11 -0.98
C ILE A 494 -7.00 -28.26 0.13
N ARG A 495 -8.18 -27.67 -0.10
CA ARG A 495 -8.90 -26.86 0.90
C ARG A 495 -9.27 -27.67 2.15
N ASN A 496 -9.74 -28.90 1.98
CA ASN A 496 -10.06 -29.78 3.11
C ASN A 496 -8.81 -30.13 3.92
N GLU A 497 -7.67 -30.34 3.26
CA GLU A 497 -6.39 -30.54 3.95
C GLU A 497 -5.92 -29.28 4.68
N GLU A 498 -6.05 -28.09 4.08
CA GLU A 498 -5.72 -26.82 4.72
C GLU A 498 -6.59 -26.56 5.95
N LYS A 499 -7.89 -26.88 5.86
CA LYS A 499 -8.82 -26.80 6.99
C LYS A 499 -8.40 -27.75 8.12
N LYS A 500 -8.12 -29.02 7.81
CA LYS A 500 -7.59 -30.00 8.78
C LYS A 500 -6.26 -29.56 9.41
N LYS A 501 -5.34 -28.99 8.62
CA LYS A 501 -4.08 -28.43 9.11
C LYS A 501 -4.32 -27.27 10.08
N THR A 502 -5.29 -26.41 9.78
CA THR A 502 -5.65 -25.26 10.63
C THR A 502 -6.29 -25.73 11.94
N GLU A 503 -7.19 -26.72 11.87
CA GLU A 503 -7.80 -27.36 13.05
C GLU A 503 -6.74 -28.04 13.94
N SER A 504 -5.84 -28.84 13.34
CA SER A 504 -4.75 -29.50 14.08
C SER A 504 -3.79 -28.49 14.73
N LYS A 505 -3.46 -27.38 14.05
CA LYS A 505 -2.67 -26.29 14.65
C LYS A 505 -3.41 -25.66 15.83
N ARG A 506 -4.71 -25.40 15.69
CA ARG A 506 -5.55 -24.85 16.76
C ARG A 506 -5.57 -25.78 17.98
N GLU A 507 -5.58 -27.09 17.77
CA GLU A 507 -5.42 -28.09 18.84
C GLU A 507 -4.02 -28.04 19.48
N GLN A 508 -2.94 -27.94 18.70
CA GLN A 508 -1.56 -27.86 19.22
C GLN A 508 -1.28 -26.60 20.05
N LEU A 509 -2.00 -25.51 19.78
CA LEU A 509 -1.91 -24.25 20.52
C LEU A 509 -2.86 -24.20 21.72
N MET A 510 -3.72 -25.22 21.89
CA MET A 510 -4.67 -25.28 23.00
C MET A 510 -3.91 -25.36 24.33
N GLY A 511 -4.30 -24.53 25.30
CA GLY A 511 -3.69 -24.49 26.63
C GLY A 511 -2.43 -23.63 26.75
N ARG A 512 -1.84 -23.13 25.65
CA ARG A 512 -0.72 -22.18 25.70
C ARG A 512 -1.23 -20.82 26.19
N ARG A 513 -0.64 -20.31 27.27
CA ARG A 513 -1.02 -19.02 27.88
C ARG A 513 0.16 -18.09 27.97
N PHE A 514 -0.07 -16.84 27.59
CA PHE A 514 0.93 -15.78 27.60
C PHE A 514 0.43 -14.55 28.35
N ASN A 515 1.32 -13.90 29.07
CA ASN A 515 1.14 -12.54 29.54
C ASN A 515 1.58 -11.60 28.42
N LEU A 516 0.67 -10.74 27.96
CA LEU A 516 0.98 -9.66 27.04
C LEU A 516 1.40 -8.46 27.87
N LYS A 517 2.67 -8.05 27.80
CA LYS A 517 3.25 -6.96 28.58
C LYS A 517 3.69 -5.81 27.68
N CYS A 518 3.55 -4.59 28.13
CA CYS A 518 4.18 -3.42 27.50
C CYS A 518 5.70 -3.56 27.51
N THR A 519 6.38 -2.84 26.63
CA THR A 519 7.86 -2.72 26.61
C THR A 519 8.47 -2.27 27.94
N CYS A 520 7.72 -1.51 28.76
CA CYS A 520 8.14 -1.11 30.11
C CYS A 520 7.84 -2.18 31.19
N GLY A 521 7.32 -3.35 30.82
CA GLY A 521 6.98 -4.45 31.73
C GLY A 521 5.56 -4.43 32.30
N THR A 522 4.78 -3.35 32.12
CA THR A 522 3.39 -3.26 32.61
C THR A 522 2.51 -4.29 31.89
N LEU A 523 1.76 -5.10 32.65
CA LEU A 523 0.83 -6.08 32.07
C LEU A 523 -0.29 -5.40 31.27
N ILE A 524 -0.56 -5.87 30.07
CA ILE A 524 -1.68 -5.41 29.23
C ILE A 524 -2.87 -6.34 29.36
N CYS A 525 -2.69 -7.65 29.22
CA CYS A 525 -3.68 -8.70 29.54
C CYS A 525 -3.05 -10.09 29.37
N CYS A 526 -3.77 -11.13 29.77
CA CYS A 526 -3.46 -12.50 29.42
C CYS A 526 -4.00 -12.83 28.01
N SER A 527 -3.34 -13.77 27.32
CA SER A 527 -3.70 -14.17 25.95
C SER A 527 -5.12 -14.71 25.82
N ASP A 528 -5.64 -15.36 26.87
CA ASP A 528 -7.02 -15.86 26.97
C ASP A 528 -8.08 -14.75 27.10
N ARG A 529 -7.66 -13.49 27.27
CA ARG A 529 -8.52 -12.29 27.28
C ARG A 529 -8.48 -11.53 25.97
N VAL A 530 -7.73 -11.97 24.97
CA VAL A 530 -7.78 -11.39 23.62
C VAL A 530 -8.95 -12.00 22.86
N ARG A 531 -9.75 -11.15 22.21
CA ARG A 531 -10.88 -11.56 21.36
C ARG A 531 -10.79 -10.94 19.98
N SER A 532 -11.31 -11.63 18.99
CA SER A 532 -11.49 -11.12 17.64
C SER A 532 -12.93 -10.64 17.43
N VAL A 533 -13.07 -9.44 16.89
CA VAL A 533 -14.32 -8.85 16.43
C VAL A 533 -14.27 -8.84 14.91
N MET A 534 -15.21 -9.54 14.27
CA MET A 534 -15.30 -9.65 12.80
C MET A 534 -14.03 -10.18 12.10
N GLY A 535 -13.18 -10.92 12.80
CA GLY A 535 -11.97 -11.53 12.23
C GLY A 535 -10.81 -10.56 11.95
N THR A 536 -11.00 -9.26 12.17
CA THR A 536 -10.02 -8.23 11.78
C THR A 536 -9.63 -7.30 12.91
N LEU A 537 -10.51 -7.09 13.89
CA LEU A 537 -10.30 -6.21 15.02
C LEU A 537 -10.01 -7.04 16.28
N PHE A 538 -8.83 -6.86 16.88
CA PHE A 538 -8.40 -7.63 18.05
C PHE A 538 -8.46 -6.76 19.30
N VAL A 539 -9.30 -7.17 20.26
CA VAL A 539 -9.62 -6.39 21.45
C VAL A 539 -9.16 -7.11 22.73
N CYS A 540 -8.79 -6.31 23.72
CA CYS A 540 -8.49 -6.78 25.07
C CYS A 540 -9.78 -6.78 25.90
N CYS A 541 -10.23 -7.97 26.30
CA CYS A 541 -11.39 -8.19 27.15
C CYS A 541 -10.99 -8.51 28.60
N ASP A 542 -10.02 -7.77 29.14
CA ASP A 542 -9.62 -7.84 30.54
C ASP A 542 -10.24 -6.67 31.33
N PRO A 543 -11.15 -6.94 32.29
CA PRO A 543 -11.84 -5.89 33.07
C PRO A 543 -10.91 -4.93 33.81
N GLU A 544 -9.75 -5.42 34.25
CA GLU A 544 -8.79 -4.65 35.05
C GLU A 544 -7.87 -3.77 34.20
N VAL A 545 -7.98 -3.86 32.87
CA VAL A 545 -7.10 -3.14 31.95
C VAL A 545 -7.26 -1.62 32.05
N TRP A 546 -8.44 -1.16 32.43
CA TRP A 546 -8.73 0.27 32.57
C TRP A 546 -7.87 0.93 33.65
N LYS A 547 -7.56 0.22 34.75
CA LYS A 547 -6.74 0.74 35.87
C LYS A 547 -5.28 0.95 35.50
N ARG A 548 -4.79 0.25 34.48
CA ARG A 548 -3.39 0.26 34.02
C ARG A 548 -3.20 0.97 32.69
N SER A 549 -4.24 1.65 32.19
CA SER A 549 -4.20 2.38 30.94
C SER A 549 -4.60 3.84 31.11
N LYS A 550 -4.20 4.67 30.16
CA LYS A 550 -4.67 6.03 30.00
C LYS A 550 -5.11 6.25 28.57
N HIS A 551 -5.83 7.33 28.31
CA HIS A 551 -6.27 7.67 26.96
C HIS A 551 -5.94 9.10 26.58
N THR A 552 -5.94 9.36 25.28
CA THR A 552 -5.91 10.72 24.75
C THR A 552 -6.94 10.81 23.65
N LEU A 553 -7.83 11.80 23.77
CA LEU A 553 -8.88 12.02 22.79
C LEU A 553 -8.25 12.37 21.43
N THR A 554 -8.83 11.82 20.37
CA THR A 554 -8.42 12.15 19.02
C THR A 554 -8.96 13.52 18.63
N ARG A 555 -8.20 14.28 17.84
CA ARG A 555 -8.67 15.56 17.27
C ARG A 555 -9.77 15.34 16.23
N SER A 556 -9.85 14.13 15.67
CA SER A 556 -10.75 13.75 14.59
C SER A 556 -11.17 12.30 14.78
N PRO A 557 -12.31 12.02 15.44
CA PRO A 557 -12.80 10.65 15.57
C PRO A 557 -13.28 10.15 14.20
N THR A 558 -13.05 8.87 13.92
CA THR A 558 -13.34 8.26 12.63
C THR A 558 -14.32 7.11 12.82
N LYS A 559 -15.29 7.02 11.91
CA LYS A 559 -16.28 5.94 11.91
C LYS A 559 -15.93 4.96 10.79
N GLU A 560 -15.67 3.73 11.19
CA GLU A 560 -15.56 2.58 10.30
C GLU A 560 -16.96 1.95 10.12
N ILE A 561 -17.07 0.99 9.21
CA ILE A 561 -18.37 0.37 8.86
C ILE A 561 -19.08 -0.21 10.09
N PHE A 562 -18.32 -0.84 11.00
CA PHE A 562 -18.87 -1.59 12.13
C PHE A 562 -18.49 -1.04 13.51
N TYR A 563 -17.61 -0.04 13.59
CA TYR A 563 -17.14 0.53 14.85
C TYR A 563 -16.65 1.97 14.68
N THR A 564 -16.49 2.69 15.79
CA THR A 564 -16.00 4.08 15.79
C THR A 564 -14.73 4.21 16.61
N ASN A 565 -13.69 4.84 16.08
CA ASN A 565 -12.46 5.12 16.81
C ASN A 565 -12.64 6.37 17.68
N CYS A 566 -12.64 6.19 18.99
CA CYS A 566 -12.97 7.24 19.96
C CYS A 566 -11.74 7.89 20.60
N ALA A 567 -10.70 7.10 20.92
CA ALA A 567 -9.52 7.62 21.59
C ALA A 567 -8.26 6.81 21.30
N ARG A 568 -7.09 7.40 21.54
CA ARG A 568 -5.82 6.67 21.59
C ARG A 568 -5.68 6.00 22.95
N TRP A 569 -5.30 4.74 22.94
CA TRP A 569 -5.13 3.93 24.14
C TRP A 569 -3.64 3.75 24.45
N LEU A 570 -3.24 4.11 25.67
CA LEU A 570 -1.85 4.28 26.07
C LEU A 570 -1.55 3.55 27.38
N CYS A 571 -0.29 3.16 27.56
CA CYS A 571 0.24 2.69 28.83
C CYS A 571 0.17 3.79 29.89
N ALA A 572 -0.43 3.52 31.06
CA ALA A 572 -0.43 4.47 32.16
C ALA A 572 1.00 4.82 32.62
N ASN A 573 1.89 3.83 32.68
CA ASN A 573 3.25 3.94 33.20
C ASN A 573 4.21 4.71 32.26
N CYS A 574 4.45 4.20 31.04
CA CYS A 574 5.45 4.79 30.12
C CYS A 574 4.86 5.65 29.00
N GLY A 575 3.53 5.68 28.85
CA GLY A 575 2.88 6.39 27.73
C GLY A 575 2.99 5.73 26.36
N GLU A 576 3.55 4.51 26.27
CA GLU A 576 3.60 3.73 25.03
C GLU A 576 2.21 3.54 24.43
N HIS A 577 2.13 3.54 23.10
CA HIS A 577 0.86 3.52 22.39
C HIS A 577 0.36 2.09 22.17
N TRP A 578 -0.54 1.63 23.03
CA TRP A 578 -1.13 0.30 22.99
C TRP A 578 -2.07 0.06 21.82
N GLY A 579 -2.87 1.06 21.47
CA GLY A 579 -3.82 0.94 20.37
C GLY A 579 -4.90 2.02 20.40
N GLN A 580 -6.14 1.65 20.14
CA GLN A 580 -7.27 2.59 20.12
C GLN A 580 -8.42 2.09 20.99
N ILE A 581 -9.22 3.03 21.52
CA ILE A 581 -10.51 2.72 22.10
C ILE A 581 -11.56 2.83 21.00
N VAL A 582 -12.29 1.75 20.77
CA VAL A 582 -13.30 1.66 19.73
C VAL A 582 -14.69 1.46 20.33
N ASN A 583 -15.69 2.15 19.81
CA ASN A 583 -17.09 1.88 20.10
C ASN A 583 -17.61 0.81 19.14
N TYR A 584 -17.92 -0.36 19.65
CA TYR A 584 -18.56 -1.45 18.93
C TYR A 584 -19.87 -1.81 19.62
N SER A 585 -21.00 -1.70 18.91
CA SER A 585 -22.34 -2.00 19.43
C SER A 585 -22.66 -1.28 20.76
N ASN A 586 -22.33 0.01 20.87
CA ASN A 586 -22.51 0.85 22.06
C ASN A 586 -21.67 0.42 23.29
N VAL A 587 -20.60 -0.35 23.07
CA VAL A 587 -19.65 -0.71 24.11
C VAL A 587 -18.24 -0.31 23.68
N PHE A 588 -17.51 0.33 24.59
CA PHE A 588 -16.13 0.74 24.35
C PHE A 588 -15.17 -0.40 24.65
N LEU A 589 -14.39 -0.79 23.64
CA LEU A 589 -13.43 -1.88 23.71
C LEU A 589 -12.03 -1.35 23.37
N PRO A 590 -10.99 -1.77 24.11
CA PRO A 590 -9.60 -1.43 23.78
C PRO A 590 -9.07 -2.37 22.69
N GLU A 591 -8.87 -1.83 21.48
CA GLU A 591 -8.14 -2.48 20.39
C GLU A 591 -6.64 -2.51 20.73
N ILE A 592 -6.05 -3.71 20.66
CA ILE A 592 -4.62 -3.92 20.91
C ILE A 592 -3.82 -4.06 19.61
N ARG A 593 -2.70 -3.33 19.51
CA ARG A 593 -1.77 -3.45 18.38
C ARG A 593 -0.72 -4.51 18.66
N VAL A 594 -0.46 -5.38 17.69
CA VAL A 594 0.58 -6.44 17.75
C VAL A 594 1.95 -5.90 18.17
N ARG A 595 2.31 -4.68 17.73
CA ARG A 595 3.62 -4.07 18.02
C ARG A 595 3.72 -3.45 19.41
N ALA A 596 2.63 -3.39 20.17
CA ALA A 596 2.59 -2.67 21.43
C ALA A 596 2.93 -3.54 22.65
N PHE A 597 3.03 -4.85 22.48
CA PHE A 597 3.25 -5.79 23.57
C PHE A 597 4.40 -6.76 23.28
N VAL A 598 4.89 -7.38 24.34
CA VAL A 598 5.83 -8.49 24.37
C VAL A 598 5.12 -9.67 25.05
N MET A 599 5.35 -10.88 24.58
CA MET A 599 4.72 -12.09 25.13
C MET A 599 5.66 -12.80 26.10
N GLU A 600 5.13 -13.24 27.23
CA GLU A 600 5.83 -14.04 28.23
C GLU A 600 4.98 -15.28 28.55
N ARG A 601 5.53 -16.50 28.39
CA ARG A 601 4.81 -17.75 28.70
C ARG A 601 4.51 -17.86 30.18
N VAL A 602 3.29 -18.27 30.50
CA VAL A 602 2.81 -18.44 31.89
C VAL A 602 3.17 -19.83 32.44
N ASP A 603 3.48 -20.79 31.58
CA ASP A 603 3.63 -22.23 31.88
C ASP A 603 5.08 -22.71 32.05
N GLN A 604 6.10 -21.85 31.89
CA GLN A 604 7.50 -22.16 32.18
C GLN A 604 7.90 -21.68 33.59
N GLN A 605 8.49 -22.57 34.39
CA GLN A 605 9.08 -22.19 35.69
C GLN A 605 10.18 -21.13 35.50
N ARG A 606 10.26 -20.16 36.41
CA ARG A 606 11.31 -19.13 36.47
C ARG A 606 12.70 -19.79 36.44
N GLY A 607 13.42 -19.64 35.33
CA GLY A 607 14.80 -20.13 35.23
C GLY A 607 15.45 -20.00 33.84
N GLU A 608 14.70 -20.15 32.76
CA GLU A 608 15.22 -19.93 31.40
C GLU A 608 14.50 -18.72 30.78
N LEU A 609 15.22 -17.60 30.64
CA LEU A 609 14.76 -16.46 29.88
C LEU A 609 14.78 -16.83 28.38
N ASP A 610 13.72 -17.47 27.90
CA ASP A 610 13.46 -17.52 26.46
C ASP A 610 12.94 -16.14 26.00
N ARG A 611 13.86 -15.16 25.95
CA ARG A 611 13.63 -13.82 25.39
C ARG A 611 13.53 -13.89 23.86
N SER A 612 12.73 -14.76 23.26
CA SER A 612 12.17 -14.54 21.91
C SER A 612 11.35 -15.71 21.37
N GLU A 613 10.08 -15.84 21.79
CA GLU A 613 9.09 -16.10 20.74
C GLU A 613 8.89 -14.78 19.99
N ARG A 614 9.65 -14.63 18.90
CA ARG A 614 9.59 -13.49 17.97
C ARG A 614 8.12 -13.23 17.60
N ILE A 615 7.56 -12.14 18.13
CA ILE A 615 6.22 -11.68 17.78
C ILE A 615 6.18 -11.48 16.27
N GLY A 616 5.26 -12.17 15.60
CA GLY A 616 4.97 -11.87 14.21
C GLY A 616 4.52 -10.43 14.04
N LYS A 617 4.66 -9.86 12.84
CA LYS A 617 4.30 -8.44 12.62
C LYS A 617 2.78 -8.25 12.53
N LYS A 618 2.01 -9.35 12.49
CA LYS A 618 0.57 -9.40 12.27
C LYS A 618 -0.09 -10.40 13.22
N TRP A 619 -1.37 -10.18 13.54
CA TRP A 619 -2.17 -11.08 14.38
C TRP A 619 -2.26 -12.50 13.81
N LYS A 620 -2.34 -12.64 12.48
CA LYS A 620 -2.33 -13.94 11.79
C LYS A 620 -1.09 -14.78 12.13
N ASP A 621 0.05 -14.15 12.37
CA ASP A 621 1.26 -14.87 12.75
C ASP A 621 1.10 -15.43 14.17
N ILE A 622 0.53 -14.65 15.11
CA ILE A 622 0.26 -15.05 16.50
C ILE A 622 -0.75 -16.21 16.55
N GLU A 623 -1.83 -16.12 15.79
CA GLU A 623 -2.85 -17.18 15.68
C GLU A 623 -2.27 -18.49 15.12
N GLN A 624 -1.19 -18.40 14.34
CA GLN A 624 -0.54 -19.56 13.73
C GLN A 624 0.58 -20.17 14.60
N SER A 625 1.23 -19.39 15.46
CA SER A 625 2.43 -19.83 16.18
C SER A 625 2.31 -19.87 17.70
N SER A 626 1.43 -19.04 18.28
CA SER A 626 1.51 -18.72 19.71
C SER A 626 0.29 -19.17 20.49
N PHE A 627 -0.90 -18.61 20.24
CA PHE A 627 -2.11 -18.98 20.96
C PHE A 627 -3.39 -18.76 20.14
N ASN A 628 -4.46 -19.45 20.52
CA ASN A 628 -5.76 -19.33 19.87
C ASN A 628 -6.48 -18.05 20.31
N ILE A 629 -7.06 -17.34 19.33
CA ILE A 629 -7.93 -16.20 19.58
C ILE A 629 -9.36 -16.62 19.24
N ASP A 630 -10.27 -16.34 20.17
CA ASP A 630 -11.69 -16.64 20.02
C ASP A 630 -12.47 -15.38 19.59
N ALA A 631 -13.61 -15.60 18.94
CA ALA A 631 -14.54 -14.52 18.65
C ALA A 631 -15.08 -13.91 19.96
N ILE A 632 -15.29 -12.60 19.97
CA ILE A 632 -15.85 -11.91 21.13
C ILE A 632 -17.21 -12.48 21.52
N SER A 633 -17.43 -12.73 22.81
CA SER A 633 -18.71 -13.19 23.32
C SER A 633 -19.54 -12.06 23.94
N MET A 634 -20.84 -12.26 24.07
CA MET A 634 -21.71 -11.32 24.79
C MET A 634 -21.32 -11.17 26.27
N ALA A 635 -20.72 -12.20 26.88
CA ALA A 635 -20.22 -12.12 28.24
C ALA A 635 -19.02 -11.17 28.34
N ASP A 636 -18.10 -11.23 27.39
CA ASP A 636 -16.94 -10.33 27.31
C ASP A 636 -17.39 -8.87 27.16
N ILE A 637 -18.36 -8.61 26.26
CA ILE A 637 -18.93 -7.28 26.04
C ILE A 637 -19.54 -6.70 27.32
N ARG A 638 -20.38 -7.48 28.02
CA ARG A 638 -21.00 -7.04 29.29
C ARG A 638 -19.94 -6.77 30.36
N SER A 639 -18.92 -7.63 30.45
CA SER A 639 -17.85 -7.50 31.43
C SER A 639 -17.06 -6.22 31.21
N MET A 640 -16.71 -5.90 29.96
CA MET A 640 -15.96 -4.69 29.63
C MET A 640 -16.78 -3.42 29.82
N TYR A 641 -18.07 -3.44 29.48
CA TYR A 641 -18.97 -2.32 29.71
C TYR A 641 -19.06 -1.96 31.19
N LYS A 642 -19.32 -2.97 32.04
CA LYS A 642 -19.43 -2.78 33.50
C LYS A 642 -18.12 -2.27 34.11
N SER A 643 -16.98 -2.86 33.72
CA SER A 643 -15.70 -2.49 34.30
C SER A 643 -15.24 -1.07 33.95
N LEU A 644 -15.57 -0.59 32.74
CA LEU A 644 -15.28 0.79 32.34
C LEU A 644 -16.09 1.79 33.18
N LEU A 645 -17.39 1.53 33.37
CA LEU A 645 -18.26 2.40 34.16
C LEU A 645 -17.84 2.46 35.64
N GLU A 646 -17.40 1.33 36.20
CA GLU A 646 -16.94 1.26 37.59
C GLU A 646 -15.57 1.92 37.79
N THR A 647 -14.66 1.76 36.82
CA THR A 647 -13.28 2.26 36.95
C THR A 647 -13.14 3.72 36.54
N ASN A 648 -13.78 4.13 35.45
CA ASN A 648 -13.64 5.47 34.89
C ASN A 648 -14.92 5.93 34.16
N PRO A 649 -15.95 6.36 34.91
CA PRO A 649 -17.22 6.82 34.33
C PRO A 649 -17.06 8.12 33.52
N GLU A 650 -16.03 8.92 33.79
CA GLU A 650 -15.72 10.13 33.01
C GLU A 650 -15.21 9.76 31.61
N ALA A 651 -14.29 8.80 31.52
CA ALA A 651 -13.82 8.30 30.22
C ALA A 651 -14.96 7.77 29.36
N HIS A 652 -15.94 7.07 29.95
CA HIS A 652 -17.13 6.62 29.22
C HIS A 652 -17.90 7.79 28.58
N LYS A 653 -18.12 8.88 29.32
CA LYS A 653 -18.78 10.10 28.78
C LYS A 653 -17.96 10.76 27.68
N GLU A 654 -16.63 10.79 27.83
CA GLU A 654 -15.74 11.34 26.81
C GLU A 654 -15.76 10.50 25.52
N TYR A 655 -15.75 9.17 25.64
CA TYR A 655 -15.81 8.28 24.48
C TYR A 655 -17.16 8.35 23.77
N GLU A 656 -18.26 8.49 24.52
CA GLU A 656 -19.58 8.77 23.93
C GLU A 656 -19.57 10.07 23.14
N LYS A 657 -18.99 11.14 23.69
CA LYS A 657 -18.87 12.43 23.00
C LYS A 657 -18.08 12.29 21.70
N GLN A 658 -16.95 11.56 21.72
CA GLN A 658 -16.16 11.28 20.53
C GLN A 658 -16.94 10.45 19.50
N SER A 659 -17.71 9.46 19.94
CA SER A 659 -18.55 8.65 19.05
C SER A 659 -19.61 9.52 18.36
N ARG A 660 -20.33 10.36 19.11
CA ARG A 660 -21.34 11.27 18.55
C ARG A 660 -20.71 12.31 17.63
N GLN A 661 -19.52 12.81 17.94
CA GLN A 661 -18.78 13.72 17.08
C GLN A 661 -18.41 13.05 15.75
N ALA A 662 -18.01 11.77 15.75
CA ALA A 662 -17.77 11.03 14.51
C ALA A 662 -19.05 10.85 13.69
N ASP A 663 -20.18 10.53 14.35
CA ASP A 663 -21.49 10.42 13.69
C ASP A 663 -21.89 11.73 13.03
N GLN A 664 -21.73 12.85 13.74
CA GLN A 664 -22.00 14.19 13.23
C GLN A 664 -21.10 14.52 12.04
N LEU A 665 -19.79 14.26 12.11
CA LEU A 665 -18.87 14.49 11.00
C LEU A 665 -19.22 13.67 9.76
N VAL A 666 -19.72 12.44 9.94
CA VAL A 666 -20.21 11.62 8.83
C VAL A 666 -21.50 12.20 8.24
N ALA A 667 -22.45 12.60 9.09
CA ALA A 667 -23.70 13.21 8.66
C ALA A 667 -23.48 14.53 7.91
N GLU A 668 -22.61 15.41 8.42
CA GLU A 668 -22.21 16.66 7.78
C GLU A 668 -21.59 16.40 6.41
N LYS A 669 -20.68 15.43 6.30
CA LYS A 669 -20.10 15.02 5.00
C LYS A 669 -21.14 14.45 4.05
N MET A 670 -22.12 13.69 4.54
CA MET A 670 -23.21 13.18 3.70
C MET A 670 -24.11 14.31 3.21
N ALA A 671 -24.48 15.25 4.09
CA ALA A 671 -25.31 16.41 3.74
C ALA A 671 -24.59 17.35 2.76
N GLU A 672 -23.29 17.61 2.97
CA GLU A 672 -22.47 18.39 2.03
C GLU A 672 -22.41 17.72 0.65
N LYS A 673 -22.26 16.39 0.63
CA LYS A 673 -22.26 15.61 -0.62
C LYS A 673 -23.61 15.65 -1.34
N GLU A 674 -24.73 15.64 -0.60
CA GLU A 674 -26.06 15.82 -1.18
C GLU A 674 -26.28 17.23 -1.72
N LEU A 675 -25.81 18.25 -1.01
CA LEU A 675 -25.93 19.65 -1.43
C LEU A 675 -25.07 19.94 -2.66
N LEU A 676 -23.86 19.36 -2.74
CA LEU A 676 -23.00 19.38 -3.93
C LEU A 676 -23.69 18.69 -5.11
N ARG A 677 -24.24 17.48 -4.92
CA ARG A 677 -25.02 16.79 -5.96
C ARG A 677 -26.23 17.62 -6.42
N GLY A 678 -26.88 18.33 -5.51
CA GLY A 678 -27.98 19.24 -5.80
C GLY A 678 -27.55 20.44 -6.64
N ARG A 679 -26.41 21.08 -6.31
CA ARG A 679 -25.82 22.16 -7.10
C ARG A 679 -25.39 21.68 -8.48
N GLU A 680 -24.69 20.54 -8.57
CA GLU A 680 -24.28 19.96 -9.85
C GLU A 680 -25.48 19.60 -10.72
N ARG A 681 -26.59 19.12 -10.12
CA ARG A 681 -27.83 18.85 -10.85
C ARG A 681 -28.47 20.13 -11.38
N LYS A 682 -28.45 21.22 -10.59
CA LYS A 682 -28.94 22.53 -11.03
C LYS A 682 -28.06 23.16 -12.11
N GLU A 683 -26.74 23.09 -11.99
CA GLU A 683 -25.81 23.56 -13.01
C GLU A 683 -25.94 22.76 -14.31
N ARG A 684 -26.17 21.44 -14.21
CA ARG A 684 -26.40 20.59 -15.38
C ARG A 684 -27.71 20.93 -16.08
N LEU A 685 -28.79 21.15 -15.32
CA LEU A 685 -30.08 21.62 -15.86
C LEU A 685 -29.94 23.00 -16.51
N PHE A 686 -29.18 23.93 -15.91
CA PHE A 686 -28.94 25.26 -16.46
C PHE A 686 -28.03 25.27 -17.71
N LEU A 687 -27.20 24.24 -17.90
CA LEU A 687 -26.39 24.04 -19.11
C LEU A 687 -27.13 23.27 -20.21
N GLU A 688 -28.20 22.56 -19.86
CA GLU A 688 -29.09 21.84 -20.78
C GLU A 688 -30.22 22.72 -21.32
N GLU A 689 -30.67 23.71 -20.54
CA GLU A 689 -31.50 24.86 -20.99
C GLU A 689 -30.68 25.87 -21.80
#